data_AF-A0A8C9FZU1-F1
#
_entry.id   AF-A0A8C9FZU1-F1
#
_cell.length_a   1.000
_cell.length_b   1.000
_cell.length_c   1.000
_cell.angle_alpha   90.00
_cell.angle_beta   90.00
_cell.angle_gamma   90.00
#
_symmetry.space_group_name_H-M   'P 1'
#
loop_
_entity.id
_entity.type
_entity.pdbx_description
1 polymer ?
#
loop_
_entity_poly.entity_id
_entity_poly.type
_entity_poly.pdbx_seq_one_letter_code
_entity_poly.pdbx_strand_id
1 'polypeptide(L)'
;MIHGDVVHPVPLGGFQGGVLADSPIIPGIPAVLQHGLHQQPPLLPPHGTLRLLFLLGLPRPRQPRHRAAAARRCAGRSGTISRGAPTETPRGTRAHRAAALRTHPPHTAPYTSPSPRAASQRSNPFSRGPRLLSPRAHLSAAGRPAPALQPPIGPSSPLPDTRAPLLSRPRGSVPRGCTERRGGRGLPGGGRMAGALRRRSVLSLRVLCAAMQRPAASPSRPGSPERADGGGWLRALRFDNLALRSLPVDPSEDSAPRAVPGACFARVRPTPLRNPRLVAMSPPALALLGLEAGGPEAEREAEAALYFSGNRLLPGSEPAAHCYCGHQFGSFAGQLGDGAAIYLGEVRGPRGARWELQLKGAGITPFSRQADGRKVLRSSIREFLCSEAMFHLGIPTTRAGTCVTSDSEVVRDIFYDGNPKKERCTVVLRIASTFIRFGSFEIFKPPDEYTGRKGPSVNRNDIRVQMLNYVIGTFYPEIQEAHADNSIQRNAAFFKEITKRTARLVAEWQCVGFCHGVLNTDNMSIVGLTIDYGPFGFMDRYDPEHICNGSDNTGRYAYNKQPEICKWNLGKLAEALVPELPLEISELILEEEYDAEFEKHYLQKMRKKLGLIQLELEEDSKLVSELLETMHLTGGDFTNIFYLLSSFSVDTDPSGLEDFLGKLMSQCASVEELRVAFKPQMDPR
;
A
#
# COMPACT_ATOMS: atom_id res chain seq x y z
N MET A 1 37.38 -10.24 -8.82
CA MET A 1 37.25 -9.52 -7.54
C MET A 1 35.80 -9.08 -7.46
N ILE A 2 34.87 -9.94 -7.04
CA ILE A 2 34.60 -10.32 -5.64
C ILE A 2 34.14 -9.11 -4.82
N HIS A 3 32.85 -8.81 -4.93
CA HIS A 3 32.00 -8.43 -3.79
C HIS A 3 30.91 -9.50 -3.71
N GLY A 4 30.46 -9.83 -2.49
CA GLY A 4 29.60 -11.00 -2.27
C GLY A 4 28.35 -10.64 -1.47
N ASP A 5 27.21 -11.11 -1.95
CA ASP A 5 25.93 -10.99 -1.26
C ASP A 5 25.87 -11.95 -0.06
N VAL A 6 25.75 -11.40 1.15
CA VAL A 6 25.55 -12.19 2.37
C VAL A 6 24.07 -12.18 2.74
N VAL A 7 23.29 -13.04 2.10
CA VAL A 7 21.93 -13.37 2.54
C VAL A 7 22.04 -14.50 3.57
N HIS A 8 21.79 -14.20 4.85
CA HIS A 8 21.77 -15.23 5.90
C HIS A 8 20.52 -16.13 5.77
N PRO A 9 20.67 -17.45 5.56
CA PRO A 9 19.55 -18.38 5.66
C PRO A 9 19.17 -18.64 7.12
N VAL A 10 17.89 -18.90 7.38
CA VAL A 10 17.42 -19.39 8.68
C VAL A 10 17.62 -20.92 8.73
N PRO A 11 18.40 -21.46 9.69
CA PRO A 11 18.56 -22.91 9.83
C PRO A 11 17.34 -23.55 10.49
N LEU A 12 16.88 -24.67 9.93
CA LEU A 12 15.89 -25.58 10.53
C LEU A 12 16.56 -26.92 10.87
N GLY A 13 16.20 -27.51 12.01
CA GLY A 13 16.56 -28.88 12.39
C GLY A 13 17.68 -28.98 13.43
N GLY A 14 17.61 -30.00 14.31
CA GLY A 14 18.68 -30.25 15.29
C GLY A 14 18.28 -30.90 16.63
N PHE A 15 17.28 -31.79 16.71
CA PHE A 15 17.13 -32.65 17.90
C PHE A 15 18.27 -33.66 17.93
N GLN A 16 19.02 -33.74 19.04
CA GLN A 16 20.06 -34.76 19.24
C GLN A 16 19.47 -36.01 19.93
N GLY A 17 19.63 -37.16 19.28
CA GLY A 17 19.40 -38.50 19.85
C GLY A 17 20.72 -39.27 19.98
N GLY A 18 20.84 -40.13 20.99
CA GLY A 18 22.11 -40.73 21.41
C GLY A 18 22.55 -42.01 20.67
N VAL A 19 23.87 -42.15 20.59
CA VAL A 19 24.70 -43.28 20.14
C VAL A 19 24.27 -44.66 20.65
N LEU A 20 24.31 -45.68 19.77
CA LEU A 20 24.81 -47.07 19.93
C LEU A 20 24.81 -47.69 18.52
N ALA A 21 25.96 -47.92 17.85
CA ALA A 21 26.88 -49.06 18.01
C ALA A 21 26.35 -50.40 17.45
N ASP A 22 26.68 -50.72 16.19
CA ASP A 22 27.52 -51.89 15.84
C ASP A 22 27.78 -51.99 14.31
N SER A 23 28.58 -52.98 13.89
CA SER A 23 29.13 -53.26 12.54
C SER A 23 29.22 -54.81 12.36
N PRO A 24 29.60 -55.46 11.22
CA PRO A 24 30.52 -54.98 10.15
C PRO A 24 30.29 -55.56 8.70
N ILE A 25 31.32 -55.42 7.83
CA ILE A 25 31.60 -56.13 6.54
C ILE A 25 30.80 -55.62 5.30
N ILE A 26 31.32 -54.98 4.23
CA ILE A 26 32.52 -55.13 3.32
C ILE A 26 32.25 -56.08 2.12
N PRO A 27 32.61 -55.78 0.84
CA PRO A 27 32.85 -54.50 0.12
C PRO A 27 32.18 -54.41 -1.29
N GLY A 28 32.50 -53.40 -2.11
CA GLY A 28 32.26 -53.46 -3.58
C GLY A 28 32.49 -52.17 -4.39
N ILE A 29 33.66 -52.01 -5.02
CA ILE A 29 33.96 -51.00 -6.05
C ILE A 29 34.87 -51.66 -7.11
N PRO A 30 34.67 -51.41 -8.41
CA PRO A 30 35.72 -50.70 -9.16
C PRO A 30 35.17 -49.62 -10.11
N ALA A 31 36.00 -48.62 -10.44
CA ALA A 31 35.71 -47.59 -11.44
C ALA A 31 36.75 -47.61 -12.57
N VAL A 32 36.30 -47.49 -13.82
CA VAL A 32 37.11 -47.34 -15.06
C VAL A 32 36.29 -46.40 -15.96
N LEU A 33 36.68 -45.15 -16.26
CA LEU A 33 37.81 -44.61 -17.03
C LEU A 33 37.68 -44.69 -18.58
N GLN A 34 37.40 -43.50 -19.15
CA GLN A 34 37.99 -42.90 -20.36
C GLN A 34 37.57 -43.28 -21.81
N HIS A 35 37.34 -42.18 -22.56
CA HIS A 35 37.57 -41.93 -24.00
C HIS A 35 36.78 -42.68 -25.09
N GLY A 36 36.20 -41.88 -26.00
CA GLY A 36 35.68 -42.30 -27.31
C GLY A 36 35.13 -41.11 -28.12
N LEU A 37 35.91 -40.57 -29.05
CA LEU A 37 35.48 -39.56 -30.03
C LEU A 37 35.05 -40.26 -31.33
N HIS A 38 33.88 -39.90 -31.91
CA HIS A 38 33.79 -39.50 -33.34
C HIS A 38 32.37 -39.16 -33.83
N GLN A 39 32.33 -38.12 -34.68
CA GLN A 39 31.48 -37.91 -35.88
C GLN A 39 29.95 -37.70 -35.76
N GLN A 40 29.51 -36.58 -36.32
CA GLN A 40 28.13 -36.33 -36.81
C GLN A 40 27.94 -37.01 -38.20
N PRO A 41 26.70 -37.28 -38.65
CA PRO A 41 25.98 -36.30 -39.49
C PRO A 41 24.42 -36.35 -39.29
N PRO A 42 23.60 -35.67 -40.11
CA PRO A 42 23.57 -34.24 -40.40
C PRO A 42 22.22 -33.58 -40.01
N LEU A 43 22.12 -32.25 -40.13
CA LEU A 43 20.90 -31.47 -39.86
C LEU A 43 19.79 -31.62 -40.92
N LEU A 44 18.53 -31.74 -40.49
CA LEU A 44 17.32 -31.23 -41.15
C LEU A 44 16.18 -31.08 -40.10
N PRO A 45 15.27 -30.08 -40.19
CA PRO A 45 14.36 -29.73 -39.10
C PRO A 45 12.91 -30.23 -39.28
N PRO A 46 12.14 -30.37 -38.18
CA PRO A 46 10.68 -30.43 -38.22
C PRO A 46 10.05 -29.07 -37.85
N HIS A 47 9.32 -28.44 -38.79
CA HIS A 47 8.29 -27.47 -38.41
C HIS A 47 7.15 -28.20 -37.69
N GLY A 48 6.79 -27.77 -36.47
CA GLY A 48 5.87 -28.49 -35.58
C GLY A 48 4.55 -27.81 -35.22
N THR A 49 4.28 -26.60 -35.73
CA THR A 49 3.00 -25.90 -35.51
C THR A 49 1.86 -26.62 -36.26
N LEU A 50 0.65 -26.62 -35.69
CA LEU A 50 -0.58 -27.31 -36.17
C LEU A 50 -0.63 -28.84 -35.94
N ARG A 51 -0.74 -29.28 -34.68
CA ARG A 51 -1.35 -30.59 -34.36
C ARG A 51 -2.25 -30.64 -33.12
N LEU A 52 -2.94 -29.54 -32.80
CA LEU A 52 -3.89 -29.45 -31.67
C LEU A 52 -5.26 -28.86 -32.09
N LEU A 53 -5.87 -29.39 -33.16
CA LEU A 53 -7.16 -28.87 -33.66
C LEU A 53 -8.01 -29.91 -34.45
N PHE A 54 -7.94 -31.19 -34.06
CA PHE A 54 -8.58 -32.28 -34.83
C PHE A 54 -9.33 -33.34 -33.98
N LEU A 55 -9.63 -33.06 -32.72
CA LEU A 55 -10.37 -33.96 -31.80
C LEU A 55 -11.81 -33.51 -31.48
N LEU A 56 -12.28 -32.38 -32.03
CA LEU A 56 -13.66 -31.90 -31.87
C LEU A 56 -14.36 -31.87 -33.22
N GLY A 57 -15.08 -32.95 -33.54
CA GLY A 57 -15.67 -33.21 -34.85
C GLY A 57 -16.83 -32.30 -35.24
N LEU A 58 -16.52 -31.06 -35.63
CA LEU A 58 -17.48 -30.05 -36.09
C LEU A 58 -17.25 -29.69 -37.58
N PRO A 59 -18.31 -29.46 -38.37
CA PRO A 59 -18.19 -29.16 -39.80
C PRO A 59 -17.62 -27.76 -40.05
N ARG A 60 -16.70 -27.63 -41.01
CA ARG A 60 -16.08 -26.36 -41.40
C ARG A 60 -17.14 -25.33 -41.85
N PRO A 61 -17.14 -24.09 -41.31
CA PRO A 61 -17.91 -23.00 -41.90
C PRO A 61 -17.35 -22.65 -43.30
N ARG A 62 -18.24 -22.31 -44.24
CA ARG A 62 -17.86 -21.92 -45.60
C ARG A 62 -17.31 -20.49 -45.59
N GLN A 63 -16.11 -20.28 -46.14
CA GLN A 63 -15.61 -18.93 -46.43
C GLN A 63 -16.52 -18.24 -47.48
N PRO A 64 -16.94 -16.98 -47.26
CA PRO A 64 -17.65 -16.21 -48.27
C PRO A 64 -16.70 -15.76 -49.39
N ARG A 65 -16.92 -16.26 -50.60
CA ARG A 65 -16.26 -15.73 -51.81
C ARG A 65 -16.88 -14.39 -52.19
N HIS A 66 -16.14 -13.29 -52.05
CA HIS A 66 -16.47 -12.04 -52.75
C HIS A 66 -15.49 -11.78 -53.90
N ARG A 67 -16.05 -11.62 -55.11
CA ARG A 67 -15.33 -11.23 -56.32
C ARG A 67 -15.04 -9.73 -56.31
N ALA A 68 -13.87 -9.33 -56.79
CA ALA A 68 -13.61 -7.95 -57.16
C ALA A 68 -14.08 -7.67 -58.59
N ALA A 69 -14.95 -6.66 -58.76
CA ALA A 69 -15.16 -5.90 -59.99
C ALA A 69 -15.98 -4.63 -59.66
N ALA A 70 -15.80 -3.44 -60.22
CA ALA A 70 -14.70 -2.71 -60.87
C ALA A 70 -15.36 -1.57 -61.68
N ALA A 71 -15.16 -0.30 -61.30
CA ALA A 71 -15.67 0.83 -62.10
C ALA A 71 -14.79 2.09 -61.99
N ARG A 72 -14.08 2.37 -63.10
CA ARG A 72 -13.77 3.69 -63.71
C ARG A 72 -13.31 4.84 -62.78
N ARG A 73 -12.04 5.27 -62.83
CA ARG A 73 -11.27 5.99 -63.89
C ARG A 73 -11.55 7.49 -64.00
N CYS A 74 -10.52 8.28 -63.68
CA CYS A 74 -9.83 9.31 -64.49
C CYS A 74 -8.65 9.82 -63.63
N ALA A 75 -7.48 10.28 -64.07
CA ALA A 75 -6.65 10.30 -65.29
C ALA A 75 -5.45 11.22 -64.92
N GLY A 76 -4.21 11.16 -65.42
CA GLY A 76 -3.53 10.22 -66.34
C GLY A 76 -2.13 9.83 -65.78
N ARG A 77 -1.36 8.94 -66.44
CA ARG A 77 -0.33 9.25 -67.49
C ARG A 77 0.76 10.25 -67.03
N SER A 78 2.06 10.03 -67.24
CA SER A 78 2.86 8.93 -67.84
C SER A 78 4.35 9.19 -67.53
N GLY A 79 5.29 8.24 -67.40
CA GLY A 79 5.25 6.77 -67.43
C GLY A 79 6.69 6.20 -67.31
N THR A 80 6.84 4.87 -67.44
CA THR A 80 7.97 4.12 -68.06
C THR A 80 9.35 4.82 -68.19
N ILE A 81 10.50 4.28 -67.78
CA ILE A 81 11.09 2.91 -67.90
C ILE A 81 12.47 2.99 -67.16
N SER A 82 13.22 2.01 -66.65
CA SER A 82 13.24 0.55 -66.50
C SER A 82 14.66 0.19 -65.96
N ARG A 83 14.80 -0.79 -65.05
CA ARG A 83 16.05 -1.54 -64.70
C ARG A 83 17.29 -0.76 -64.20
N GLY A 84 17.90 -1.24 -63.10
CA GLY A 84 19.20 -0.77 -62.64
C GLY A 84 19.54 -1.16 -61.20
N ALA A 85 19.98 -2.40 -60.99
CA ALA A 85 20.68 -2.86 -59.78
C ALA A 85 22.07 -3.37 -60.23
N PRO A 86 23.04 -3.66 -59.34
CA PRO A 86 23.02 -3.66 -57.86
C PRO A 86 24.21 -2.86 -57.26
N THR A 87 24.64 -3.20 -56.02
CA THR A 87 26.01 -3.00 -55.46
C THR A 87 26.52 -1.55 -55.23
N GLU A 88 27.33 -1.20 -54.23
CA GLU A 88 27.79 -1.96 -53.05
C GLU A 88 28.17 -1.05 -51.86
N THR A 89 28.34 -1.71 -50.71
CA THR A 89 29.01 -1.28 -49.45
C THR A 89 30.49 -0.85 -49.61
N PRO A 90 31.20 -0.36 -48.55
CA PRO A 90 30.80 0.41 -47.35
C PRO A 90 31.86 1.45 -46.84
N ARG A 91 31.70 1.89 -45.57
CA ARG A 91 32.74 2.27 -44.56
C ARG A 91 33.45 3.64 -44.67
N GLY A 92 33.58 4.27 -43.48
CA GLY A 92 34.57 5.30 -43.16
C GLY A 92 34.04 6.75 -43.16
N THR A 93 34.50 7.67 -42.29
CA THR A 93 35.36 7.48 -41.10
C THR A 93 35.18 8.62 -40.06
N ARG A 94 35.61 8.35 -38.83
CA ARG A 94 35.75 9.21 -37.64
C ARG A 94 36.06 10.72 -37.83
N ALA A 95 35.25 11.51 -37.11
CA ALA A 95 35.64 12.45 -36.03
C ALA A 95 36.29 13.84 -36.32
N HIS A 96 36.14 14.70 -35.28
CA HIS A 96 36.70 16.06 -35.09
C HIS A 96 36.11 17.13 -36.04
N ARG A 97 35.81 18.37 -35.62
CA ARG A 97 36.48 19.24 -34.63
C ARG A 97 35.47 20.10 -33.84
N ALA A 98 35.95 20.75 -32.78
CA ALA A 98 35.24 21.84 -32.09
C ALA A 98 35.89 23.20 -32.39
N ALA A 99 35.11 24.29 -32.24
CA ALA A 99 35.44 25.55 -31.54
C ALA A 99 35.02 26.85 -32.27
N ALA A 100 34.59 27.84 -31.46
CA ALA A 100 34.73 29.30 -31.68
C ALA A 100 33.80 29.96 -32.74
N LEU A 101 33.30 31.21 -32.64
CA LEU A 101 33.39 32.33 -31.67
C LEU A 101 32.05 33.13 -31.59
N ARG A 102 31.83 33.89 -30.50
CA ARG A 102 31.24 35.27 -30.32
C ARG A 102 29.99 35.70 -31.17
N THR A 103 29.05 36.53 -30.70
CA THR A 103 29.12 37.78 -29.87
C THR A 103 27.90 37.98 -28.93
N HIS A 104 27.94 39.01 -28.06
CA HIS A 104 26.84 39.40 -27.12
C HIS A 104 25.92 40.55 -27.66
N PRO A 105 25.22 41.41 -26.86
CA PRO A 105 23.74 41.51 -26.83
C PRO A 105 23.25 42.94 -27.20
N PRO A 106 22.07 43.51 -26.77
CA PRO A 106 21.73 43.81 -25.35
C PRO A 106 20.21 43.82 -24.94
N HIS A 107 19.96 44.04 -23.63
CA HIS A 107 18.91 44.80 -22.90
C HIS A 107 17.67 45.42 -23.63
N THR A 108 16.48 45.69 -23.04
CA THR A 108 15.90 45.57 -21.66
C THR A 108 14.35 45.68 -21.70
N ALA A 109 13.65 45.41 -20.59
CA ALA A 109 12.18 45.59 -20.40
C ALA A 109 11.83 46.91 -19.64
N PRO A 110 10.61 47.14 -19.09
CA PRO A 110 9.21 46.84 -19.49
C PRO A 110 8.38 48.17 -19.65
N TYR A 111 7.02 48.14 -19.70
CA TYR A 111 6.10 48.98 -18.86
C TYR A 111 4.57 48.85 -19.16
N THR A 112 3.75 48.93 -18.09
CA THR A 112 2.31 49.33 -17.95
C THR A 112 1.15 48.81 -18.83
N SER A 113 0.06 48.46 -18.13
CA SER A 113 -1.34 48.35 -18.57
C SER A 113 -2.09 49.70 -18.63
N PRO A 114 -3.24 49.78 -19.33
CA PRO A 114 -4.44 50.35 -18.69
C PRO A 114 -5.77 49.62 -19.02
N SER A 115 -6.85 50.05 -18.36
CA SER A 115 -8.28 49.67 -18.52
C SER A 115 -9.15 50.85 -18.03
N PRO A 116 -10.50 50.89 -18.13
CA PRO A 116 -11.46 50.09 -18.91
C PRO A 116 -12.39 50.96 -19.82
N ARG A 117 -13.35 50.37 -20.56
CA ARG A 117 -14.55 51.10 -21.06
C ARG A 117 -15.80 50.23 -21.30
N ALA A 118 -16.96 50.87 -21.24
CA ALA A 118 -18.27 50.33 -20.87
C ALA A 118 -19.15 49.65 -21.97
N ALA A 119 -19.95 48.68 -21.50
CA ALA A 119 -21.41 48.49 -21.68
C ALA A 119 -22.11 48.31 -23.07
N SER A 120 -22.79 47.16 -23.20
CA SER A 120 -24.15 46.99 -23.77
C SER A 120 -24.81 45.76 -23.11
N GLN A 121 -25.95 45.87 -22.42
CA GLN A 121 -27.36 45.78 -22.88
C GLN A 121 -27.87 44.42 -23.40
N ARG A 122 -28.64 43.74 -22.52
CA ARG A 122 -29.91 43.00 -22.73
C ARG A 122 -30.11 42.17 -24.02
N SER A 123 -30.48 40.90 -23.85
CA SER A 123 -31.90 40.47 -23.96
C SER A 123 -32.11 38.99 -23.55
N ASN A 124 -33.37 38.61 -23.32
CA ASN A 124 -33.81 37.26 -22.92
C ASN A 124 -35.29 37.06 -23.35
N PRO A 125 -35.68 35.95 -24.01
CA PRO A 125 -37.10 35.67 -24.33
C PRO A 125 -37.67 34.39 -23.68
N PHE A 126 -38.98 34.39 -23.44
CA PHE A 126 -39.78 33.31 -22.83
C PHE A 126 -40.55 32.46 -23.88
N SER A 127 -40.76 31.16 -23.61
CA SER A 127 -42.03 30.38 -23.80
C SER A 127 -41.77 28.91 -23.41
N ARG A 128 -42.51 28.27 -22.48
CA ARG A 128 -43.90 27.75 -22.48
C ARG A 128 -44.13 26.55 -23.43
N GLY A 129 -44.54 25.39 -22.87
CA GLY A 129 -44.80 24.10 -23.56
C GLY A 129 -46.22 23.95 -24.15
N PRO A 130 -46.81 22.73 -24.31
CA PRO A 130 -46.93 21.73 -23.22
C PRO A 130 -46.83 20.22 -23.64
N ARG A 131 -47.36 19.31 -22.79
CA ARG A 131 -47.33 17.83 -22.84
C ARG A 131 -48.11 17.18 -24.01
N LEU A 132 -47.77 15.94 -24.38
CA LEU A 132 -48.76 14.88 -24.72
C LEU A 132 -48.27 13.44 -24.42
N LEU A 133 -49.22 12.62 -23.93
CA LEU A 133 -49.46 11.15 -24.05
C LEU A 133 -48.37 10.06 -23.94
N SER A 134 -48.82 8.94 -23.37
CA SER A 134 -48.21 7.60 -23.32
C SER A 134 -49.24 6.53 -23.71
N PRO A 135 -48.86 5.39 -24.34
CA PRO A 135 -49.71 4.19 -24.44
C PRO A 135 -49.49 3.21 -23.27
N ARG A 136 -50.46 2.34 -22.96
CA ARG A 136 -50.39 1.35 -21.85
C ARG A 136 -51.36 0.17 -22.04
N ALA A 137 -50.84 -1.06 -22.03
CA ALA A 137 -51.53 -2.36 -21.96
C ALA A 137 -50.44 -3.46 -21.84
N HIS A 138 -50.56 -4.63 -21.21
CA HIS A 138 -51.50 -5.34 -20.31
C HIS A 138 -50.66 -6.51 -19.70
N LEU A 139 -50.97 -7.34 -18.68
CA LEU A 139 -52.02 -7.67 -17.66
C LEU A 139 -51.26 -8.54 -16.60
N SER A 140 -51.71 -9.18 -15.50
CA SER A 140 -52.89 -9.31 -14.60
C SER A 140 -52.38 -10.18 -13.39
N ALA A 141 -52.77 -10.10 -12.12
CA ALA A 141 -53.45 -9.11 -11.25
C ALA A 141 -53.27 -9.59 -9.77
N ALA A 142 -54.19 -9.22 -8.85
CA ALA A 142 -54.24 -9.57 -7.40
C ALA A 142 -53.12 -8.99 -6.48
N GLY A 143 -53.43 -8.50 -5.26
CA GLY A 143 -54.76 -8.40 -4.65
C GLY A 143 -54.92 -7.77 -3.25
N ARG A 144 -54.57 -6.47 -3.06
CA ARG A 144 -55.06 -5.57 -1.97
C ARG A 144 -54.69 -5.90 -0.49
N PRO A 145 -54.89 -4.97 0.47
CA PRO A 145 -54.80 -3.49 0.42
C PRO A 145 -53.88 -2.88 1.52
N ALA A 146 -53.66 -1.56 1.45
CA ALA A 146 -53.12 -0.75 2.56
C ALA A 146 -53.95 0.54 2.75
N PRO A 147 -54.04 1.10 3.98
CA PRO A 147 -54.75 2.35 4.26
C PRO A 147 -53.88 3.62 4.01
N ALA A 148 -54.54 4.77 3.94
CA ALA A 148 -54.02 6.02 3.36
C ALA A 148 -53.03 6.84 4.23
N LEU A 149 -52.32 7.75 3.54
CA LEU A 149 -51.54 8.87 4.10
C LEU A 149 -52.40 10.12 4.32
N GLN A 150 -52.08 10.93 5.33
CA GLN A 150 -52.02 12.40 5.19
C GLN A 150 -51.15 13.06 6.31
N PRO A 151 -50.55 14.25 6.09
CA PRO A 151 -49.61 14.91 7.02
C PRO A 151 -50.10 16.32 7.47
N PRO A 152 -49.24 17.23 7.96
CA PRO A 152 -48.66 17.26 9.32
C PRO A 152 -49.07 18.53 10.11
N ILE A 153 -48.76 18.60 11.42
CA ILE A 153 -48.96 19.81 12.26
C ILE A 153 -47.66 20.18 13.00
N GLY A 154 -47.45 21.49 13.19
CA GLY A 154 -46.24 22.10 13.77
C GLY A 154 -46.16 22.15 15.31
N PRO A 155 -45.12 22.82 15.86
CA PRO A 155 -44.65 22.62 17.23
C PRO A 155 -45.34 23.52 18.28
N SER A 156 -45.27 23.11 19.55
CA SER A 156 -45.55 23.98 20.70
C SER A 156 -44.79 23.59 21.97
N SER A 157 -44.49 24.59 22.80
CA SER A 157 -43.94 24.54 24.16
C SER A 157 -44.26 25.92 24.80
N PRO A 158 -44.62 26.02 26.09
CA PRO A 158 -43.57 26.15 27.12
C PRO A 158 -43.90 25.60 28.53
N LEU A 159 -42.93 25.82 29.44
CA LEU A 159 -42.85 25.57 30.90
C LEU A 159 -43.96 26.27 31.75
N PRO A 160 -44.15 25.93 33.07
CA PRO A 160 -43.32 26.56 34.13
C PRO A 160 -42.99 25.75 35.42
N ASP A 161 -41.87 26.16 36.05
CA ASP A 161 -41.52 26.26 37.50
C ASP A 161 -41.51 25.09 38.52
N THR A 162 -40.38 24.98 39.24
CA THR A 162 -40.36 25.09 40.72
C THR A 162 -38.99 25.55 41.30
N ARG A 163 -39.03 26.29 42.41
CA ARG A 163 -38.04 27.24 42.99
C ARG A 163 -36.69 26.69 43.55
N ALA A 164 -35.73 27.61 43.72
CA ALA A 164 -34.46 27.48 44.48
C ALA A 164 -34.56 27.98 45.96
N PRO A 165 -33.48 27.96 46.77
CA PRO A 165 -32.52 29.10 46.84
C PRO A 165 -31.04 28.66 46.82
N LEU A 166 -30.04 29.41 46.32
CA LEU A 166 -29.60 30.82 46.50
C LEU A 166 -28.84 31.15 47.80
N LEU A 167 -27.54 31.38 47.66
CA LEU A 167 -26.72 32.27 48.51
C LEU A 167 -25.70 33.02 47.63
N SER A 168 -25.39 34.28 47.97
CA SER A 168 -24.43 35.12 47.23
C SER A 168 -23.99 36.32 48.07
N ARG A 169 -22.79 36.90 47.81
CA ARG A 169 -22.47 38.36 47.72
C ARG A 169 -20.95 38.62 47.51
N PRO A 170 -20.51 39.84 47.10
CA PRO A 170 -19.37 39.97 46.17
C PRO A 170 -18.42 41.19 46.39
N ARG A 171 -17.60 41.48 45.35
CA ARG A 171 -17.01 42.78 44.92
C ARG A 171 -15.69 43.28 45.54
N GLY A 172 -14.95 44.00 44.67
CA GLY A 172 -13.79 44.84 44.95
C GLY A 172 -12.52 44.39 44.20
N SER A 173 -11.62 45.23 43.70
CA SER A 173 -11.71 46.64 43.21
C SER A 173 -10.35 47.03 42.59
N VAL A 174 -10.33 47.85 41.53
CA VAL A 174 -9.08 48.29 40.85
C VAL A 174 -8.79 49.77 41.15
N PRO A 175 -7.53 50.14 41.44
CA PRO A 175 -6.96 51.32 40.76
C PRO A 175 -5.49 51.19 40.32
N ARG A 176 -5.15 52.08 39.39
CA ARG A 176 -3.90 52.29 38.63
C ARG A 176 -2.64 52.55 39.47
N GLY A 177 -1.47 52.35 38.85
CA GLY A 177 -0.20 53.00 39.23
C GLY A 177 0.88 52.90 38.13
N CYS A 178 1.50 54.01 37.74
CA CYS A 178 2.64 54.07 36.81
C CYS A 178 3.88 54.63 37.52
N THR A 179 5.10 54.24 37.12
CA THR A 179 6.28 55.13 37.00
C THR A 179 7.49 54.44 36.35
N GLU A 180 8.39 55.24 35.77
CA GLU A 180 9.68 54.80 35.21
C GLU A 180 10.86 55.14 36.13
N ARG A 181 11.97 54.37 36.00
CA ARG A 181 13.39 54.82 35.83
C ARG A 181 14.27 53.56 35.74
N ARG A 182 15.18 53.34 34.77
CA ARG A 182 16.31 54.11 34.17
C ARG A 182 17.56 54.25 35.05
N GLY A 183 18.65 53.60 34.61
CA GLY A 183 20.04 53.85 35.02
C GLY A 183 20.78 52.59 35.53
N GLY A 184 21.97 52.19 35.04
CA GLY A 184 22.67 52.56 33.80
C GLY A 184 24.21 52.60 33.91
N ARG A 185 24.91 52.20 32.83
CA ARG A 185 26.39 52.18 32.64
C ARG A 185 27.12 51.05 33.39
N GLY A 186 28.25 50.49 32.90
CA GLY A 186 28.94 50.76 31.63
C GLY A 186 30.03 49.74 31.26
N LEU A 187 30.42 49.75 29.97
CA LEU A 187 31.57 49.06 29.33
C LEU A 187 32.86 49.91 29.49
N PRO A 188 34.08 49.59 28.96
CA PRO A 188 34.42 48.63 27.88
C PRO A 188 35.77 47.87 27.93
N GLY A 189 36.03 47.06 26.88
CA GLY A 189 37.37 46.60 26.45
C GLY A 189 37.69 45.13 26.78
N GLY A 190 38.35 44.31 25.94
CA GLY A 190 38.75 44.51 24.53
C GLY A 190 40.21 44.12 24.24
N GLY A 191 40.52 42.83 23.97
CA GLY A 191 41.92 42.38 23.79
C GLY A 191 42.07 41.04 23.03
N ARG A 192 42.95 41.04 22.04
CA ARG A 192 43.16 40.04 20.97
C ARG A 192 43.84 38.70 21.35
N MET A 193 43.47 37.67 20.58
CA MET A 193 44.32 36.61 19.96
C MET A 193 45.08 35.54 20.77
N ALA A 194 45.28 34.40 20.07
CA ALA A 194 46.16 33.25 20.37
C ALA A 194 45.77 32.38 21.59
N GLY A 195 46.12 31.09 21.66
CA GLY A 195 46.87 30.28 20.68
C GLY A 195 46.75 28.77 20.94
N ALA A 196 47.06 27.98 19.93
CA ALA A 196 46.83 26.54 19.84
C ALA A 196 47.62 25.62 20.81
N LEU A 197 47.32 24.30 20.70
CA LEU A 197 48.13 23.12 21.09
C LEU A 197 48.03 22.52 22.53
N ARG A 198 47.33 21.37 22.57
CA ARG A 198 47.83 20.02 22.96
C ARG A 198 48.05 19.60 24.44
N ARG A 199 47.41 18.43 24.72
CA ARG A 199 47.92 17.17 25.34
C ARG A 199 47.77 16.90 26.86
N ARG A 200 46.92 15.88 27.12
CA ARG A 200 47.16 14.64 27.92
C ARG A 200 47.75 14.73 29.34
N SER A 201 46.94 14.34 30.33
CA SER A 201 47.14 13.25 31.33
C SER A 201 45.83 13.16 32.16
N VAL A 202 45.22 12.04 32.58
CA VAL A 202 45.61 10.63 32.87
C VAL A 202 46.33 10.43 34.20
N LEU A 203 45.54 10.25 35.28
CA LEU A 203 45.64 9.33 36.44
C LEU A 203 44.30 9.52 37.23
N SER A 204 43.57 8.51 37.72
CA SER A 204 43.79 7.64 38.91
C SER A 204 43.92 8.40 40.25
N LEU A 205 43.36 7.96 41.39
CA LEU A 205 42.36 6.91 41.73
C LEU A 205 41.92 7.12 43.21
N ARG A 206 40.86 6.42 43.66
CA ARG A 206 40.33 6.31 45.05
C ARG A 206 39.48 7.51 45.49
N VAL A 207 38.25 7.38 46.01
CA VAL A 207 37.62 6.45 46.98
C VAL A 207 37.94 6.78 48.44
N LEU A 208 36.94 7.34 49.13
CA LEU A 208 36.65 7.08 50.54
C LEU A 208 35.14 7.21 50.78
N CYS A 209 34.59 6.49 51.76
CA CYS A 209 33.16 6.49 52.07
C CYS A 209 32.84 7.40 53.27
N ALA A 210 31.64 7.99 53.26
CA ALA A 210 30.91 8.41 54.46
C ALA A 210 29.41 8.21 54.20
N ALA A 211 28.67 7.74 55.21
CA ALA A 211 27.24 7.44 55.08
C ALA A 211 26.43 8.21 56.13
N MET A 212 25.22 8.64 55.80
CA MET A 212 24.19 8.97 56.80
C MET A 212 22.76 8.65 56.31
N GLN A 213 22.17 7.65 56.98
CA GLN A 213 20.84 7.61 57.59
C GLN A 213 19.57 7.95 56.77
N ARG A 214 18.58 7.04 56.86
CA ARG A 214 17.18 7.24 56.44
C ARG A 214 16.34 7.79 57.60
N PRO A 215 15.31 8.63 57.35
CA PRO A 215 14.18 8.80 58.26
C PRO A 215 13.18 7.62 58.18
N ALA A 216 12.32 7.48 59.19
CA ALA A 216 11.42 6.34 59.38
C ALA A 216 10.01 6.51 58.77
N ALA A 217 9.22 5.43 58.78
CA ALA A 217 7.86 5.38 58.26
C ALA A 217 6.80 5.96 59.22
N SER A 218 5.61 6.25 58.68
CA SER A 218 4.40 6.65 59.41
C SER A 218 3.18 5.85 58.90
N PRO A 219 2.10 5.69 59.70
CA PRO A 219 1.18 4.55 59.57
C PRO A 219 0.11 4.66 58.47
N SER A 220 -0.52 3.52 58.20
CA SER A 220 -1.48 3.30 57.11
C SER A 220 -2.86 3.93 57.31
N ARG A 221 -3.52 4.24 56.19
CA ARG A 221 -4.97 4.41 56.10
C ARG A 221 -5.57 3.22 55.33
N PRO A 222 -6.77 2.72 55.70
CA PRO A 222 -7.44 1.64 54.99
C PRO A 222 -8.19 2.15 53.73
N GLY A 223 -8.48 1.24 52.80
CA GLY A 223 -9.57 1.41 51.83
C GLY A 223 -9.30 2.33 50.63
N SER A 224 -8.26 2.06 49.85
CA SER A 224 -8.27 2.39 48.41
C SER A 224 -8.64 1.13 47.62
N PRO A 225 -9.46 1.21 46.55
CA PRO A 225 -9.74 0.04 45.73
C PRO A 225 -8.45 -0.47 45.10
N GLU A 226 -8.30 -1.79 45.03
CA GLU A 226 -7.10 -2.41 44.47
C GLU A 226 -6.87 -1.95 43.03
N ARG A 227 -5.59 -1.74 42.68
CA ARG A 227 -5.22 -1.65 41.27
C ARG A 227 -5.49 -3.02 40.65
N ALA A 228 -6.48 -3.08 39.75
CA ALA A 228 -6.64 -4.19 38.82
C ALA A 228 -5.48 -4.18 37.82
N ASP A 229 -4.31 -4.58 38.31
CA ASP A 229 -3.00 -4.46 37.67
C ASP A 229 -2.94 -5.47 36.51
N GLY A 230 -3.15 -4.97 35.29
CA GLY A 230 -3.50 -5.82 34.15
C GLY A 230 -2.47 -6.89 33.80
N GLY A 231 -2.90 -8.14 33.94
CA GLY A 231 -2.77 -9.19 32.92
C GLY A 231 -1.39 -9.74 32.58
N GLY A 232 -1.22 -11.05 32.71
CA GLY A 232 0.08 -11.73 32.69
C GLY A 232 0.96 -11.43 31.48
N TRP A 233 0.51 -11.81 30.28
CA TRP A 233 1.33 -11.85 29.06
C TRP A 233 1.56 -10.49 28.39
N LEU A 234 0.56 -9.59 28.40
CA LEU A 234 0.66 -8.28 27.73
C LEU A 234 1.73 -7.35 28.34
N ARG A 235 2.19 -7.64 29.56
CA ARG A 235 3.30 -6.94 30.22
C ARG A 235 4.66 -7.08 29.51
N ALA A 236 4.79 -8.01 28.55
CA ALA A 236 5.99 -8.15 27.74
C ALA A 236 6.21 -6.99 26.75
N LEU A 237 5.15 -6.23 26.40
CA LEU A 237 5.21 -5.15 25.42
C LEU A 237 6.09 -3.98 25.89
N ARG A 238 7.15 -3.69 25.14
CA ARG A 238 8.08 -2.58 25.39
C ARG A 238 7.84 -1.46 24.40
N PHE A 239 6.93 -0.53 24.74
CA PHE A 239 6.67 0.65 23.94
C PHE A 239 7.90 1.58 23.87
N ASP A 240 8.23 2.00 22.65
CA ASP A 240 9.28 2.95 22.30
C ASP A 240 8.67 4.24 21.72
N ASN A 241 7.57 4.18 20.97
CA ASN A 241 6.84 5.36 20.44
C ASN A 241 7.76 6.40 19.76
N LEU A 242 8.66 5.95 18.88
CA LEU A 242 9.65 6.84 18.27
C LEU A 242 8.98 7.84 17.32
N ALA A 243 8.00 7.42 16.52
CA ALA A 243 7.30 8.29 15.57
C ALA A 243 6.71 9.53 16.25
N LEU A 244 6.07 9.39 17.42
CA LEU A 244 5.47 10.51 18.16
C LEU A 244 6.48 11.42 18.88
N ARG A 245 7.75 11.00 19.00
CA ARG A 245 8.86 11.87 19.44
C ARG A 245 9.61 12.51 18.28
N SER A 246 9.67 11.82 17.13
CA SER A 246 10.44 12.22 15.96
C SER A 246 9.65 13.06 14.96
N LEU A 247 8.31 13.03 14.99
CA LEU A 247 7.43 13.73 14.06
C LEU A 247 6.43 14.66 14.80
N PRO A 248 6.02 15.80 14.21
CA PRO A 248 5.10 16.73 14.87
C PRO A 248 3.71 16.11 15.13
N VAL A 249 3.20 16.34 16.34
CA VAL A 249 1.86 15.92 16.78
C VAL A 249 1.00 17.15 17.03
N ASP A 250 -0.25 17.11 16.60
CA ASP A 250 -1.26 18.15 16.83
C ASP A 250 -1.49 18.33 18.35
N PRO A 251 -1.36 19.56 18.89
CA PRO A 251 -1.61 19.83 20.31
C PRO A 251 -3.10 19.81 20.69
N SER A 252 -4.02 19.73 19.73
CA SER A 252 -5.47 19.66 20.01
C SER A 252 -5.89 18.24 20.44
N GLU A 253 -6.56 18.16 21.59
CA GLU A 253 -7.22 16.94 22.07
C GLU A 253 -8.59 16.67 21.40
N ASP A 254 -9.07 17.57 20.54
CA ASP A 254 -10.36 17.41 19.85
C ASP A 254 -10.30 16.28 18.81
N SER A 255 -11.10 15.23 19.05
CA SER A 255 -11.25 14.08 18.17
C SER A 255 -12.33 14.23 17.08
N ALA A 256 -13.06 15.34 17.03
CA ALA A 256 -14.09 15.57 16.01
C ALA A 256 -13.47 15.75 14.60
N PRO A 257 -14.16 15.35 13.52
CA PRO A 257 -13.64 15.47 12.15
C PRO A 257 -13.28 16.91 11.75
N ARG A 258 -12.00 17.16 11.42
CA ARG A 258 -11.47 18.52 11.18
C ARG A 258 -10.17 18.51 10.37
N ALA A 259 -9.76 19.69 9.91
CA ALA A 259 -8.42 19.87 9.33
C ALA A 259 -7.33 19.79 10.41
N VAL A 260 -6.17 19.22 10.07
CA VAL A 260 -5.00 19.05 10.95
C VAL A 260 -3.76 19.64 10.26
N PRO A 261 -3.61 20.98 10.26
CA PRO A 261 -2.48 21.65 9.61
C PRO A 261 -1.20 21.57 10.45
N GLY A 262 -0.08 21.26 9.81
CA GLY A 262 1.24 21.35 10.43
C GLY A 262 1.57 20.24 11.44
N ALA A 263 0.91 19.08 11.36
CA ALA A 263 1.24 17.89 12.13
C ALA A 263 1.16 16.61 11.26
N CYS A 264 1.91 15.57 11.67
CA CYS A 264 1.87 14.23 11.08
C CYS A 264 0.86 13.33 11.79
N PHE A 265 0.62 13.56 13.08
CA PHE A 265 -0.33 12.79 13.91
C PHE A 265 -1.24 13.72 14.71
N ALA A 266 -2.45 13.26 15.04
CA ALA A 266 -3.28 13.86 16.08
C ALA A 266 -3.49 12.88 17.23
N ARG A 267 -3.50 13.37 18.48
CA ARG A 267 -3.83 12.54 19.66
C ARG A 267 -5.32 12.20 19.61
N VAL A 268 -5.66 10.95 19.90
CA VAL A 268 -7.05 10.45 19.95
C VAL A 268 -7.19 9.44 21.08
N ARG A 269 -8.40 8.93 21.31
CA ARG A 269 -8.63 7.74 22.17
C ARG A 269 -9.56 6.77 21.46
N PRO A 270 -9.32 5.45 21.55
CA PRO A 270 -10.30 4.45 21.12
C PRO A 270 -11.66 4.67 21.77
N THR A 271 -12.72 4.48 20.98
CA THR A 271 -14.09 4.47 21.44
C THR A 271 -14.49 3.03 21.75
N PRO A 272 -14.76 2.66 23.02
CA PRO A 272 -15.05 1.26 23.38
C PRO A 272 -16.23 0.62 22.65
N LEU A 273 -16.28 -0.71 22.72
CA LEU A 273 -17.31 -1.59 22.17
C LEU A 273 -18.04 -2.35 23.29
N ARG A 274 -19.30 -2.75 23.06
CA ARG A 274 -20.05 -3.58 24.01
C ARG A 274 -19.62 -5.04 23.90
N ASN A 275 -19.25 -5.67 25.01
CA ASN A 275 -18.93 -7.11 25.09
C ASN A 275 -17.95 -7.59 23.98
N PRO A 276 -16.71 -7.06 23.92
CA PRO A 276 -15.75 -7.48 22.93
C PRO A 276 -15.42 -8.97 23.09
N ARG A 277 -15.29 -9.69 21.98
CA ARG A 277 -14.97 -11.12 21.92
C ARG A 277 -13.98 -11.39 20.80
N LEU A 278 -12.95 -12.19 21.09
CA LEU A 278 -11.98 -12.63 20.10
C LEU A 278 -12.68 -13.47 19.01
N VAL A 279 -12.22 -13.35 17.76
CA VAL A 279 -12.67 -14.13 16.60
C VAL A 279 -11.51 -14.92 16.01
N ALA A 280 -10.34 -14.29 15.92
CA ALA A 280 -9.11 -14.91 15.45
C ALA A 280 -7.89 -14.22 16.04
N MET A 281 -6.78 -14.95 16.11
CA MET A 281 -5.48 -14.49 16.59
C MET A 281 -4.38 -15.15 15.75
N SER A 282 -3.33 -14.42 15.41
CA SER A 282 -2.14 -14.96 14.73
C SER A 282 -0.95 -14.99 15.69
N PRO A 283 -0.59 -16.16 16.24
CA PRO A 283 0.65 -16.31 16.99
C PRO A 283 1.90 -15.86 16.21
N PRO A 284 2.06 -16.18 14.90
CA PRO A 284 3.17 -15.66 14.09
C PRO A 284 3.24 -14.14 13.96
N ALA A 285 2.11 -13.41 14.05
CA ALA A 285 2.11 -11.94 14.05
C ALA A 285 2.39 -11.37 15.45
N LEU A 286 1.82 -11.96 16.50
CA LEU A 286 2.04 -11.54 17.89
C LEU A 286 3.46 -11.81 18.38
N ALA A 287 4.12 -12.87 17.89
CA ALA A 287 5.53 -13.16 18.17
C ALA A 287 6.47 -12.02 17.72
N LEU A 288 6.09 -11.20 16.72
CA LEU A 288 6.85 -10.00 16.33
C LEU A 288 6.97 -9.00 17.49
N LEU A 289 5.96 -8.94 18.36
CA LEU A 289 5.87 -8.06 19.52
C LEU A 289 6.49 -8.68 20.79
N GLY A 290 6.94 -9.94 20.74
CA GLY A 290 7.37 -10.70 21.91
C GLY A 290 6.23 -11.23 22.77
N LEU A 291 5.02 -11.33 22.20
CA LEU A 291 3.87 -11.94 22.84
C LEU A 291 3.80 -13.43 22.49
N GLU A 292 4.33 -14.26 23.40
CA GLU A 292 4.25 -15.72 23.34
C GLU A 292 3.01 -16.25 24.07
N ALA A 293 2.60 -17.48 23.76
CA ALA A 293 1.40 -18.10 24.31
C ALA A 293 1.61 -18.63 25.75
N GLY A 294 1.72 -17.71 26.71
CA GLY A 294 1.76 -18.02 28.14
C GLY A 294 0.38 -17.95 28.81
N GLY A 295 0.21 -18.70 29.91
CA GLY A 295 -0.97 -18.67 30.76
C GLY A 295 -2.21 -19.39 30.20
N PRO A 296 -3.33 -19.42 30.96
CA PRO A 296 -4.58 -20.03 30.54
C PRO A 296 -5.17 -19.36 29.29
N GLU A 297 -5.65 -20.18 28.36
CA GLU A 297 -6.17 -19.71 27.07
C GLU A 297 -7.33 -18.71 27.21
N ALA A 298 -8.35 -19.03 28.02
CA ALA A 298 -9.51 -18.17 28.21
C ALA A 298 -9.18 -16.80 28.82
N GLU A 299 -8.17 -16.73 29.69
CA GLU A 299 -7.68 -15.45 30.26
C GLU A 299 -6.97 -14.62 29.18
N ARG A 300 -6.09 -15.27 28.41
CA ARG A 300 -5.35 -14.68 27.29
C ARG A 300 -6.29 -14.14 26.21
N GLU A 301 -7.36 -14.86 25.89
CA GLU A 301 -8.39 -14.42 24.94
C GLU A 301 -9.25 -13.27 25.47
N ALA A 302 -9.63 -13.30 26.75
CA ALA A 302 -10.37 -12.21 27.39
C ALA A 302 -9.55 -10.92 27.43
N GLU A 303 -8.24 -11.01 27.72
CA GLU A 303 -7.32 -9.88 27.64
C GLU A 303 -7.12 -9.40 26.20
N ALA A 304 -6.90 -10.31 25.24
CA ALA A 304 -6.80 -9.96 23.82
C ALA A 304 -8.04 -9.20 23.34
N ALA A 305 -9.23 -9.68 23.70
CA ALA A 305 -10.49 -9.01 23.37
C ALA A 305 -10.63 -7.64 24.06
N LEU A 306 -10.21 -7.51 25.32
CA LEU A 306 -10.33 -6.24 26.07
C LEU A 306 -9.34 -5.16 25.59
N TYR A 307 -8.09 -5.52 25.36
CA TYR A 307 -7.05 -4.56 24.99
C TYR A 307 -7.01 -4.28 23.48
N PHE A 308 -7.09 -5.31 22.63
CA PHE A 308 -7.01 -5.13 21.17
C PHE A 308 -8.34 -4.73 20.49
N SER A 309 -9.43 -4.59 21.24
CA SER A 309 -10.60 -3.80 20.81
C SER A 309 -10.45 -2.29 21.07
N GLY A 310 -9.48 -1.90 21.90
CA GLY A 310 -9.38 -0.53 22.44
C GLY A 310 -10.29 -0.27 23.65
N ASN A 311 -11.01 -1.26 24.18
CA ASN A 311 -11.79 -1.11 25.41
C ASN A 311 -10.93 -0.79 26.64
N ARG A 312 -9.65 -1.18 26.63
CA ARG A 312 -8.64 -0.76 27.59
C ARG A 312 -7.32 -0.46 26.86
N LEU A 313 -6.65 0.61 27.27
CA LEU A 313 -5.32 0.96 26.72
C LEU A 313 -4.23 0.06 27.30
N LEU A 314 -3.28 -0.35 26.45
CA LEU A 314 -2.10 -1.10 26.86
C LEU A 314 -1.17 -0.19 27.70
N PRO A 315 -0.51 -0.68 28.76
CA PRO A 315 0.47 0.11 29.51
C PRO A 315 1.58 0.60 28.57
N GLY A 316 1.84 1.92 28.55
CA GLY A 316 2.82 2.53 27.65
C GLY A 316 2.31 2.88 26.23
N SER A 317 1.07 2.52 25.89
CA SER A 317 0.44 2.99 24.64
C SER A 317 0.15 4.50 24.69
N GLU A 318 0.31 5.14 23.55
CA GLU A 318 0.19 6.57 23.32
C GLU A 318 -0.72 6.84 22.11
N PRO A 319 -2.05 6.75 22.26
CA PRO A 319 -2.90 6.63 21.09
C PRO A 319 -2.96 7.89 20.22
N ALA A 320 -2.88 7.68 18.90
CA ALA A 320 -2.84 8.71 17.88
C ALA A 320 -3.51 8.26 16.58
N ALA A 321 -3.69 9.18 15.63
CA ALA A 321 -4.15 8.89 14.28
C ALA A 321 -3.29 9.67 13.28
N HIS A 322 -2.87 9.03 12.18
CA HIS A 322 -1.99 9.60 11.18
C HIS A 322 -2.74 10.59 10.26
N CYS A 323 -2.20 11.79 10.07
CA CYS A 323 -2.63 12.74 9.03
C CYS A 323 -1.91 12.44 7.70
N TYR A 324 -2.65 12.07 6.67
CA TYR A 324 -2.14 11.91 5.31
C TYR A 324 -3.11 12.46 4.26
N CYS A 325 -2.65 12.62 3.03
CA CYS A 325 -3.44 12.95 1.84
C CYS A 325 -3.44 11.75 0.87
N GLY A 326 -4.07 11.87 -0.30
CA GLY A 326 -4.04 10.84 -1.33
C GLY A 326 -4.62 11.28 -2.67
N HIS A 327 -4.13 10.71 -3.76
CA HIS A 327 -4.80 10.67 -5.06
C HIS A 327 -5.70 9.44 -5.12
N GLN A 328 -7.01 9.65 -4.99
CA GLN A 328 -8.02 8.58 -5.00
C GLN A 328 -8.60 8.44 -6.41
N PHE A 329 -8.48 7.25 -6.99
CA PHE A 329 -8.80 7.00 -8.41
C PHE A 329 -8.11 7.97 -9.39
N GLY A 330 -6.95 8.50 -9.01
CA GLY A 330 -6.16 9.46 -9.80
C GLY A 330 -6.44 10.94 -9.51
N SER A 331 -7.57 11.28 -8.89
CA SER A 331 -7.89 12.66 -8.48
C SER A 331 -7.42 12.96 -7.06
N PHE A 332 -6.83 14.13 -6.83
CA PHE A 332 -6.38 14.49 -5.48
C PHE A 332 -7.55 14.67 -4.51
N ALA A 333 -7.48 14.03 -3.34
CA ALA A 333 -8.56 14.02 -2.35
C ALA A 333 -8.45 15.13 -1.28
N GLY A 334 -7.31 15.83 -1.21
CA GLY A 334 -7.01 16.71 -0.07
C GLY A 334 -6.71 15.89 1.19
N GLN A 335 -7.04 16.40 2.37
CA GLN A 335 -6.80 15.70 3.63
C GLN A 335 -7.65 14.41 3.74
N LEU A 336 -6.95 13.30 4.01
CA LEU A 336 -7.49 12.00 4.37
C LEU A 336 -7.10 11.72 5.84
N GLY A 337 -6.18 10.80 6.07
CA GLY A 337 -5.74 10.35 7.40
C GLY A 337 -6.46 9.09 7.89
N ASP A 338 -6.05 8.59 9.06
CA ASP A 338 -6.58 7.39 9.72
C ASP A 338 -8.03 7.58 10.21
N GLY A 339 -8.99 7.69 9.29
CA GLY A 339 -10.39 8.01 9.58
C GLY A 339 -11.21 6.89 10.25
N ALA A 340 -10.63 5.71 10.46
CA ALA A 340 -11.23 4.60 11.19
C ALA A 340 -10.14 3.70 11.81
N ALA A 341 -8.97 4.26 12.11
CA ALA A 341 -7.83 3.53 12.64
C ALA A 341 -7.10 4.37 13.69
N ILE A 342 -6.46 3.71 14.65
CA ILE A 342 -5.79 4.37 15.78
C ILE A 342 -4.45 3.67 16.01
N TYR A 343 -3.35 4.40 15.78
CA TYR A 343 -2.01 4.06 16.26
C TYR A 343 -2.09 3.91 17.79
N LEU A 344 -1.61 2.80 18.33
CA LEU A 344 -1.47 2.61 19.79
C LEU A 344 -0.08 3.00 20.29
N GLY A 345 0.93 2.91 19.44
CA GLY A 345 2.33 2.98 19.85
C GLY A 345 3.21 2.11 18.96
N GLU A 346 4.51 2.21 19.18
CA GLU A 346 5.48 1.32 18.57
C GLU A 346 6.15 0.47 19.64
N VAL A 347 6.21 -0.84 19.45
CA VAL A 347 6.82 -1.79 20.38
C VAL A 347 8.15 -2.30 19.83
N ARG A 348 9.15 -2.47 20.70
CA ARG A 348 10.38 -3.22 20.37
C ARG A 348 10.16 -4.72 20.57
N GLY A 349 10.23 -5.47 19.48
CA GLY A 349 10.16 -6.93 19.50
C GLY A 349 11.46 -7.59 20.00
N PRO A 350 11.46 -8.93 20.23
CA PRO A 350 12.60 -9.64 20.82
C PRO A 350 13.91 -9.51 20.04
N ARG A 351 13.81 -9.38 18.71
CA ARG A 351 14.97 -9.19 17.80
C ARG A 351 15.38 -7.72 17.61
N GLY A 352 15.01 -6.83 18.55
CA GLY A 352 15.33 -5.39 18.52
C GLY A 352 14.54 -4.55 17.50
N ALA A 353 13.96 -5.17 16.48
CA ALA A 353 13.10 -4.53 15.48
C ALA A 353 11.89 -3.81 16.13
N ARG A 354 11.51 -2.67 15.56
CA ARG A 354 10.36 -1.87 16.00
C ARG A 354 9.13 -2.19 15.16
N TRP A 355 7.98 -2.29 15.80
CA TRP A 355 6.69 -2.58 15.18
C TRP A 355 5.64 -1.56 15.62
N GLU A 356 5.02 -0.88 14.65
CA GLU A 356 3.89 0.02 14.82
C GLU A 356 2.60 -0.82 15.00
N LEU A 357 1.83 -0.54 16.07
CA LEU A 357 0.54 -1.19 16.35
C LEU A 357 -0.61 -0.25 15.98
N GLN A 358 -1.57 -0.71 15.18
CA GLN A 358 -2.74 0.08 14.78
C GLN A 358 -4.04 -0.72 14.97
N LEU A 359 -5.03 -0.15 15.68
CA LEU A 359 -6.37 -0.73 15.79
C LEU A 359 -7.32 -0.14 14.74
N LYS A 360 -7.77 -0.96 13.79
CA LYS A 360 -8.65 -0.54 12.69
C LYS A 360 -10.10 -0.95 12.97
N GLY A 361 -11.00 0.03 13.07
CA GLY A 361 -12.37 -0.06 13.60
C GLY A 361 -12.56 0.57 14.99
N ALA A 362 -11.51 1.14 15.57
CA ALA A 362 -11.44 1.54 16.98
C ALA A 362 -12.21 2.81 17.37
N GLY A 363 -12.77 3.57 16.42
CA GLY A 363 -13.57 4.77 16.72
C GLY A 363 -13.29 5.95 15.78
N ILE A 364 -13.92 7.08 16.09
CA ILE A 364 -13.81 8.33 15.33
C ILE A 364 -12.48 9.04 15.63
N THR A 365 -11.94 9.70 14.62
CA THR A 365 -10.73 10.53 14.67
C THR A 365 -10.98 11.85 13.92
N PRO A 366 -10.07 12.85 14.02
CA PRO A 366 -10.10 14.05 13.18
C PRO A 366 -10.19 13.77 11.67
N PHE A 367 -9.82 12.56 11.25
CA PHE A 367 -9.73 12.12 9.86
C PHE A 367 -10.97 11.33 9.38
N SER A 368 -11.95 11.07 10.25
CA SER A 368 -13.13 10.25 9.89
C SER A 368 -14.03 10.88 8.82
N ARG A 369 -13.91 12.20 8.57
CA ARG A 369 -14.76 12.97 7.63
C ARG A 369 -16.24 12.82 7.96
N GLN A 370 -16.96 11.94 7.26
CA GLN A 370 -18.39 11.62 7.47
C GLN A 370 -18.63 10.17 7.92
N ALA A 371 -17.56 9.39 8.15
CA ALA A 371 -17.65 8.00 8.59
C ALA A 371 -17.74 7.87 10.12
N ASP A 372 -18.28 6.76 10.60
CA ASP A 372 -18.46 6.43 12.02
C ASP A 372 -17.21 5.86 12.72
N GLY A 373 -16.09 5.76 12.01
CA GLY A 373 -14.83 5.20 12.53
C GLY A 373 -14.85 3.68 12.78
N ARG A 374 -15.89 2.95 12.35
CA ARG A 374 -16.07 1.51 12.62
C ARG A 374 -15.85 0.63 11.39
N LYS A 375 -15.37 -0.59 11.66
CA LYS A 375 -15.29 -1.70 10.71
C LYS A 375 -16.20 -2.84 11.14
N VAL A 376 -16.48 -3.74 10.21
CA VAL A 376 -17.50 -4.79 10.34
C VAL A 376 -16.90 -6.17 10.07
N LEU A 377 -17.45 -7.20 10.71
CA LEU A 377 -16.86 -8.54 10.80
C LEU A 377 -16.36 -9.10 9.45
N ARG A 378 -17.16 -9.00 8.37
CA ARG A 378 -16.77 -9.44 7.01
C ARG A 378 -15.50 -8.77 6.49
N SER A 379 -15.32 -7.48 6.77
CA SER A 379 -14.13 -6.71 6.34
C SER A 379 -12.92 -7.00 7.21
N SER A 380 -13.13 -7.10 8.53
CA SER A 380 -12.08 -7.41 9.51
C SER A 380 -11.51 -8.81 9.32
N ILE A 381 -12.34 -9.82 9.03
CA ILE A 381 -11.89 -11.18 8.71
C ILE A 381 -11.13 -11.21 7.38
N ARG A 382 -11.63 -10.56 6.32
CA ARG A 382 -10.93 -10.47 5.03
C ARG A 382 -9.54 -9.84 5.14
N GLU A 383 -9.41 -8.74 5.89
CA GLU A 383 -8.11 -8.11 6.15
C GLU A 383 -7.20 -9.01 6.99
N PHE A 384 -7.70 -9.61 8.07
CA PHE A 384 -6.94 -10.54 8.90
C PHE A 384 -6.38 -11.73 8.10
N LEU A 385 -7.24 -12.41 7.33
CA LEU A 385 -6.83 -13.57 6.53
C LEU A 385 -5.84 -13.20 5.43
N CYS A 386 -6.05 -12.08 4.73
CA CYS A 386 -5.18 -11.71 3.61
C CYS A 386 -3.81 -11.19 4.05
N SER A 387 -3.73 -10.45 5.17
CA SER A 387 -2.46 -10.09 5.82
C SER A 387 -1.59 -11.32 6.10
N GLU A 388 -2.17 -12.36 6.69
CA GLU A 388 -1.41 -13.54 7.09
C GLU A 388 -1.14 -14.48 5.91
N ALA A 389 -2.09 -14.63 4.97
CA ALA A 389 -1.87 -15.39 3.73
C ALA A 389 -0.74 -14.80 2.88
N MET A 390 -0.70 -13.48 2.68
CA MET A 390 0.36 -12.82 1.92
C MET A 390 1.73 -12.96 2.60
N PHE A 391 1.78 -12.92 3.94
CA PHE A 391 3.00 -13.23 4.69
C PHE A 391 3.46 -14.69 4.48
N HIS A 392 2.54 -15.66 4.51
CA HIS A 392 2.87 -17.07 4.28
C HIS A 392 3.22 -17.40 2.82
N LEU A 393 2.76 -16.60 1.86
CA LEU A 393 3.24 -16.59 0.46
C LEU A 393 4.63 -15.94 0.30
N GLY A 394 5.19 -15.35 1.38
CA GLY A 394 6.48 -14.65 1.35
C GLY A 394 6.42 -13.24 0.76
N ILE A 395 5.23 -12.67 0.57
CA ILE A 395 5.02 -11.35 -0.02
C ILE A 395 5.02 -10.27 1.08
N PRO A 396 5.78 -9.16 0.93
CA PRO A 396 5.82 -8.10 1.93
C PRO A 396 4.43 -7.51 2.23
N THR A 397 4.04 -7.48 3.51
CA THR A 397 2.69 -7.06 3.93
C THR A 397 2.61 -6.57 5.38
N THR A 398 1.63 -5.71 5.66
CA THR A 398 1.15 -5.44 7.03
C THR A 398 0.48 -6.68 7.63
N ARG A 399 0.84 -7.03 8.87
CA ARG A 399 0.42 -8.25 9.57
C ARG A 399 -0.83 -8.01 10.42
N ALA A 400 -1.57 -9.07 10.73
CA ALA A 400 -2.78 -9.00 11.54
C ALA A 400 -2.66 -9.85 12.82
N GLY A 401 -2.55 -9.19 13.98
CA GLY A 401 -2.36 -9.86 15.27
C GLY A 401 -3.63 -10.50 15.82
N THR A 402 -4.76 -9.79 15.78
CA THR A 402 -6.07 -10.26 16.27
C THR A 402 -7.23 -9.65 15.50
N CYS A 403 -8.36 -10.36 15.48
CA CYS A 403 -9.66 -9.88 15.05
C CYS A 403 -10.65 -10.01 16.22
N VAL A 404 -11.28 -8.91 16.66
CA VAL A 404 -12.14 -8.85 17.85
C VAL A 404 -13.49 -8.24 17.47
N THR A 405 -14.57 -9.00 17.63
CA THR A 405 -15.95 -8.55 17.35
C THR A 405 -16.67 -8.10 18.63
N SER A 406 -17.91 -7.61 18.52
CA SER A 406 -18.65 -7.04 19.65
C SER A 406 -20.17 -7.07 19.47
N ASP A 407 -20.90 -6.74 20.53
CA ASP A 407 -22.34 -6.46 20.50
C ASP A 407 -22.65 -4.98 20.17
N SER A 408 -21.65 -4.17 19.82
CA SER A 408 -21.90 -2.87 19.18
C SER A 408 -22.26 -3.10 17.71
N GLU A 409 -23.24 -2.36 17.19
CA GLU A 409 -23.73 -2.49 15.82
C GLU A 409 -23.55 -1.18 15.06
N VAL A 410 -23.28 -1.28 13.75
CA VAL A 410 -23.35 -0.16 12.80
C VAL A 410 -24.16 -0.56 11.57
N VAL A 411 -24.79 0.44 10.95
CA VAL A 411 -25.57 0.23 9.72
C VAL A 411 -24.62 0.25 8.53
N ARG A 412 -24.74 -0.74 7.64
CA ARG A 412 -24.02 -0.83 6.37
C ARG A 412 -24.94 -1.31 5.28
N ASP A 413 -24.91 -0.65 4.13
CA ASP A 413 -25.22 -1.34 2.89
C ASP A 413 -24.05 -2.31 2.57
N ILE A 414 -24.36 -3.52 2.15
CA ILE A 414 -23.39 -4.57 1.86
C ILE A 414 -23.06 -4.60 0.36
N PHE A 415 -24.04 -4.29 -0.49
CA PHE A 415 -23.96 -4.40 -1.95
C PHE A 415 -24.18 -3.05 -2.67
N TYR A 416 -24.45 -1.98 -1.92
CA TYR A 416 -24.88 -0.67 -2.42
C TYR A 416 -26.22 -0.74 -3.18
N ASP A 417 -27.09 -1.67 -2.77
CA ASP A 417 -28.37 -2.00 -3.41
C ASP A 417 -29.57 -1.27 -2.77
N GLY A 418 -29.34 -0.48 -1.72
CA GLY A 418 -30.38 0.21 -0.96
C GLY A 418 -30.97 -0.61 0.18
N ASN A 419 -30.42 -1.79 0.51
CA ASN A 419 -30.91 -2.66 1.59
C ASN A 419 -29.93 -2.70 2.80
N PRO A 420 -29.77 -1.58 3.54
CA PRO A 420 -28.82 -1.49 4.64
C PRO A 420 -29.19 -2.42 5.80
N LYS A 421 -28.18 -3.14 6.30
CA LYS A 421 -28.27 -4.10 7.40
C LYS A 421 -27.45 -3.63 8.60
N LYS A 422 -27.78 -4.12 9.78
CA LYS A 422 -26.93 -4.00 10.96
C LYS A 422 -25.80 -5.02 10.89
N GLU A 423 -24.57 -4.58 11.10
CA GLU A 423 -23.40 -5.43 11.21
C GLU A 423 -22.66 -5.17 12.53
N ARG A 424 -22.04 -6.21 13.10
CA ARG A 424 -21.27 -6.12 14.34
C ARG A 424 -19.97 -5.34 14.14
N CYS A 425 -19.78 -4.29 14.95
CA CYS A 425 -18.51 -3.57 15.05
C CYS A 425 -17.39 -4.56 15.40
N THR A 426 -16.33 -4.53 14.62
CA THR A 426 -15.18 -5.43 14.74
C THR A 426 -13.89 -4.63 14.54
N VAL A 427 -12.87 -4.96 15.33
CA VAL A 427 -11.55 -4.32 15.32
C VAL A 427 -10.50 -5.33 14.89
N VAL A 428 -9.55 -4.88 14.06
CA VAL A 428 -8.34 -5.65 13.73
C VAL A 428 -7.13 -4.95 14.38
N LEU A 429 -6.32 -5.71 15.11
CA LEU A 429 -4.96 -5.29 15.46
C LEU A 429 -4.06 -5.53 14.25
N ARG A 430 -3.51 -4.45 13.71
CA ARG A 430 -2.55 -4.45 12.61
C ARG A 430 -1.15 -4.18 13.16
N ILE A 431 -0.15 -4.81 12.55
CA ILE A 431 1.25 -4.73 12.94
C ILE A 431 2.10 -4.50 11.68
N ALA A 432 2.92 -3.46 11.66
CA ALA A 432 3.82 -3.16 10.54
C ALA A 432 5.14 -2.56 11.06
N SER A 433 6.18 -2.48 10.23
CA SER A 433 7.37 -1.68 10.57
C SER A 433 7.01 -0.20 10.64
N THR A 434 6.15 0.27 9.72
CA THR A 434 5.38 1.51 9.85
C THR A 434 4.13 1.52 8.96
N PHE A 435 3.14 2.35 9.30
CA PHE A 435 2.00 2.71 8.45
C PHE A 435 2.19 4.06 7.71
N ILE A 436 3.43 4.54 7.54
CA ILE A 436 3.76 5.67 6.65
C ILE A 436 3.60 5.28 5.16
N ARG A 437 3.06 6.22 4.39
CA ARG A 437 2.53 6.01 3.04
C ARG A 437 3.06 7.06 2.06
N PHE A 438 2.91 6.86 0.75
CA PHE A 438 3.23 7.91 -0.23
C PHE A 438 2.36 9.15 0.01
N GLY A 439 1.05 8.93 0.23
CA GLY A 439 0.10 9.95 0.64
C GLY A 439 0.44 10.71 1.94
N SER A 440 1.31 10.18 2.80
CA SER A 440 1.81 10.92 3.97
C SER A 440 2.65 12.14 3.58
N PHE A 441 3.37 12.10 2.45
CA PHE A 441 4.12 13.24 1.92
C PHE A 441 3.22 14.20 1.11
N GLU A 442 2.08 13.74 0.61
CA GLU A 442 1.13 14.61 -0.09
C GLU A 442 0.45 15.65 0.82
N ILE A 443 0.64 15.62 2.14
CA ILE A 443 0.16 16.69 3.04
C ILE A 443 0.81 18.05 2.74
N PHE A 444 1.92 18.06 2.01
CA PHE A 444 2.63 19.26 1.53
C PHE A 444 2.18 19.71 0.13
N LYS A 445 1.31 18.96 -0.57
CA LYS A 445 0.91 19.26 -1.95
C LYS A 445 0.18 20.61 -2.03
N PRO A 446 0.64 21.57 -2.87
CA PRO A 446 -0.04 22.84 -3.11
C PRO A 446 -1.42 22.62 -3.77
N PRO A 447 -2.24 23.69 -3.95
CA PRO A 447 -3.52 23.58 -4.66
C PRO A 447 -3.38 22.84 -5.99
N ASP A 448 -4.10 21.74 -6.09
CA ASP A 448 -4.17 20.86 -7.24
C ASP A 448 -4.99 21.52 -8.36
N GLU A 449 -4.44 21.53 -9.58
CA GLU A 449 -5.03 22.27 -10.72
C GLU A 449 -6.44 21.80 -11.08
N TYR A 450 -6.68 20.48 -11.05
CA TYR A 450 -7.95 19.89 -11.46
C TYR A 450 -9.01 19.90 -10.35
N THR A 451 -8.61 19.70 -9.09
CA THR A 451 -9.57 19.56 -7.98
C THR A 451 -9.67 20.79 -7.08
N GLY A 452 -8.74 21.76 -7.18
CA GLY A 452 -8.63 22.92 -6.29
C GLY A 452 -8.23 22.57 -4.84
N ARG A 453 -8.05 21.29 -4.52
CA ARG A 453 -7.73 20.80 -3.17
C ARG A 453 -6.24 20.92 -2.90
N LYS A 454 -5.88 21.11 -1.63
CA LYS A 454 -4.47 21.19 -1.16
C LYS A 454 -4.27 20.29 0.06
N GLY A 455 -3.02 19.91 0.31
CA GLY A 455 -2.65 19.31 1.59
C GLY A 455 -2.80 20.31 2.75
N PRO A 456 -3.00 19.85 4.00
CA PRO A 456 -3.19 20.75 5.15
C PRO A 456 -1.89 21.46 5.58
N SER A 457 -0.72 21.04 5.06
CA SER A 457 0.60 21.46 5.52
C SER A 457 1.48 22.10 4.42
N VAL A 458 0.91 22.60 3.32
CA VAL A 458 1.63 23.09 2.11
C VAL A 458 2.95 23.84 2.39
N ASN A 459 2.93 24.81 3.31
CA ASN A 459 4.07 25.70 3.57
C ASN A 459 5.02 25.16 4.69
N ARG A 460 4.97 23.87 5.01
CA ARG A 460 5.72 23.23 6.11
C ARG A 460 6.80 22.27 5.62
N ASN A 461 7.72 22.79 4.80
CA ASN A 461 8.85 22.01 4.30
C ASN A 461 9.78 21.53 5.43
N ASP A 462 9.80 22.22 6.57
CA ASP A 462 10.46 21.78 7.80
C ASP A 462 9.97 20.40 8.27
N ILE A 463 8.66 20.15 8.17
CA ILE A 463 8.07 18.84 8.49
C ILE A 463 8.39 17.81 7.39
N ARG A 464 8.43 18.21 6.11
CA ARG A 464 8.86 17.29 5.02
C ARG A 464 10.28 16.78 5.26
N VAL A 465 11.21 17.68 5.57
CA VAL A 465 12.60 17.35 5.94
C VAL A 465 12.62 16.40 7.14
N GLN A 466 11.85 16.72 8.19
CA GLN A 466 11.74 15.90 9.40
C GLN A 466 11.18 14.49 9.11
N MET A 467 10.18 14.37 8.24
CA MET A 467 9.61 13.10 7.79
C MET A 467 10.59 12.27 6.95
N LEU A 468 11.32 12.89 6.01
CA LEU A 468 12.36 12.20 5.24
C LEU A 468 13.50 11.71 6.14
N ASN A 469 13.99 12.57 7.04
CA ASN A 469 15.03 12.21 8.01
C ASN A 469 14.57 11.06 8.93
N TYR A 470 13.31 11.07 9.36
CA TYR A 470 12.74 9.97 10.14
C TYR A 470 12.64 8.66 9.35
N VAL A 471 12.03 8.70 8.15
CA VAL A 471 11.80 7.50 7.33
C VAL A 471 13.13 6.86 6.92
N ILE A 472 14.06 7.65 6.37
CA ILE A 472 15.35 7.12 5.91
C ILE A 472 16.19 6.66 7.11
N GLY A 473 16.33 7.49 8.16
CA GLY A 473 17.11 7.14 9.34
C GLY A 473 16.56 5.97 10.17
N THR A 474 15.28 5.60 10.01
CA THR A 474 14.65 4.50 10.77
C THR A 474 14.46 3.21 9.96
N PHE A 475 14.19 3.31 8.65
CA PHE A 475 13.82 2.16 7.81
C PHE A 475 14.79 1.91 6.64
N TYR A 476 15.77 2.80 6.46
CA TYR A 476 16.85 2.73 5.47
C TYR A 476 18.20 3.21 6.06
N PRO A 477 18.61 2.73 7.26
CA PRO A 477 19.78 3.24 7.96
C PRO A 477 21.06 3.14 7.13
N GLU A 478 21.19 2.12 6.27
CA GLU A 478 22.29 1.95 5.33
C GLU A 478 22.40 3.10 4.31
N ILE A 479 21.26 3.66 3.87
CA ILE A 479 21.21 4.82 2.97
C ILE A 479 21.56 6.10 3.74
N GLN A 480 21.11 6.20 4.99
CA GLN A 480 21.46 7.33 5.87
C GLN A 480 22.95 7.34 6.24
N GLU A 481 23.60 6.19 6.40
CA GLU A 481 25.03 6.08 6.65
C GLU A 481 25.84 6.40 5.39
N ALA A 482 25.52 5.79 4.25
CA ALA A 482 26.25 5.97 2.99
C ALA A 482 26.25 7.41 2.43
N HIS A 483 25.22 8.21 2.77
CA HIS A 483 25.03 9.56 2.24
C HIS A 483 24.79 10.61 3.35
N ALA A 484 25.38 10.42 4.53
CA ALA A 484 25.15 11.27 5.71
C ALA A 484 25.31 12.78 5.45
N ASP A 485 26.34 13.18 4.68
CA ASP A 485 26.68 14.58 4.39
C ASP A 485 25.97 15.16 3.14
N ASN A 486 25.13 14.37 2.42
CA ASN A 486 24.47 14.82 1.19
C ASN A 486 23.00 14.38 1.15
N SER A 487 22.11 15.28 1.58
CA SER A 487 20.67 15.02 1.63
C SER A 487 20.05 14.68 0.28
N ILE A 488 20.48 15.32 -0.82
CA ILE A 488 19.93 15.05 -2.16
C ILE A 488 20.32 13.65 -2.63
N GLN A 489 21.59 13.25 -2.49
CA GLN A 489 22.02 11.89 -2.83
C GLN A 489 21.34 10.84 -1.94
N ARG A 490 21.22 11.11 -0.64
CA ARG A 490 20.50 10.23 0.31
C ARG A 490 19.02 10.06 -0.09
N ASN A 491 18.34 11.16 -0.41
CA ASN A 491 16.93 11.15 -0.79
C ASN A 491 16.72 10.45 -2.15
N ALA A 492 17.64 10.63 -3.10
CA ALA A 492 17.65 9.94 -4.38
C ALA A 492 17.89 8.42 -4.23
N ALA A 493 18.85 8.01 -3.41
CA ALA A 493 19.12 6.60 -3.10
C ALA A 493 17.93 5.94 -2.40
N PHE A 494 17.27 6.64 -1.46
CA PHE A 494 16.01 6.21 -0.87
C PHE A 494 14.90 6.06 -1.93
N PHE A 495 14.72 7.05 -2.82
CA PHE A 495 13.71 7.00 -3.87
C PHE A 495 13.94 5.83 -4.85
N LYS A 496 15.20 5.54 -5.19
CA LYS A 496 15.62 4.36 -5.97
C LYS A 496 15.27 3.04 -5.29
N GLU A 497 15.52 2.90 -3.99
CA GLU A 497 15.18 1.68 -3.27
C GLU A 497 13.66 1.50 -3.06
N ILE A 498 12.88 2.55 -2.77
CA ILE A 498 11.41 2.38 -2.70
C ILE A 498 10.79 2.15 -4.09
N THR A 499 11.36 2.71 -5.15
CA THR A 499 11.02 2.35 -6.54
C THR A 499 11.21 0.86 -6.77
N LYS A 500 12.39 0.31 -6.44
CA LYS A 500 12.67 -1.13 -6.55
C LYS A 500 11.79 -2.01 -5.67
N ARG A 501 11.57 -1.65 -4.40
CA ARG A 501 10.67 -2.40 -3.50
C ARG A 501 9.25 -2.45 -4.04
N THR A 502 8.77 -1.34 -4.61
CA THR A 502 7.44 -1.26 -5.22
C THR A 502 7.33 -2.11 -6.49
N ALA A 503 8.33 -2.04 -7.39
CA ALA A 503 8.40 -2.86 -8.59
C ALA A 503 8.39 -4.37 -8.27
N ARG A 504 9.24 -4.80 -7.33
CA ARG A 504 9.26 -6.20 -6.83
C ARG A 504 7.93 -6.59 -6.21
N LEU A 505 7.32 -5.73 -5.38
CA LEU A 505 6.06 -6.02 -4.70
C LEU A 505 4.91 -6.27 -5.68
N VAL A 506 4.74 -5.43 -6.71
CA VAL A 506 3.69 -5.64 -7.72
C VAL A 506 4.01 -6.82 -8.63
N ALA A 507 5.29 -7.12 -8.91
CA ALA A 507 5.67 -8.35 -9.60
C ALA A 507 5.26 -9.61 -8.81
N GLU A 508 5.43 -9.64 -7.48
CA GLU A 508 4.92 -10.72 -6.62
C GLU A 508 3.39 -10.85 -6.74
N TRP A 509 2.65 -9.73 -6.72
CA TRP A 509 1.19 -9.71 -6.86
C TRP A 509 0.74 -10.34 -8.18
N GLN A 510 1.40 -10.01 -9.31
CA GLN A 510 1.11 -10.65 -10.59
C GLN A 510 1.43 -12.17 -10.54
N CYS A 511 2.55 -12.57 -9.95
CA CYS A 511 2.92 -13.99 -9.85
C CYS A 511 1.97 -14.85 -9.00
N VAL A 512 1.17 -14.25 -8.10
CA VAL A 512 0.13 -14.96 -7.32
C VAL A 512 -1.31 -14.60 -7.70
N GLY A 513 -1.52 -13.82 -8.76
CA GLY A 513 -2.85 -13.43 -9.23
C GLY A 513 -3.63 -12.55 -8.24
N PHE A 514 -2.92 -11.81 -7.38
CA PHE A 514 -3.52 -10.91 -6.40
C PHE A 514 -3.86 -9.56 -7.05
N CYS A 515 -5.14 -9.17 -6.96
CA CYS A 515 -5.64 -7.87 -7.40
C CYS A 515 -6.06 -7.05 -6.16
N HIS A 516 -5.45 -5.88 -5.96
CA HIS A 516 -5.64 -5.04 -4.77
C HIS A 516 -6.92 -4.20 -4.82
N GLY A 517 -7.32 -3.76 -6.01
CA GLY A 517 -8.57 -3.03 -6.28
C GLY A 517 -8.65 -1.57 -5.81
N VAL A 518 -7.72 -1.07 -4.99
CA VAL A 518 -7.71 0.34 -4.49
C VAL A 518 -6.28 0.87 -4.37
N LEU A 519 -5.54 0.91 -5.48
CA LEU A 519 -4.15 1.41 -5.51
C LEU A 519 -4.10 2.94 -5.62
N ASN A 520 -4.72 3.62 -4.66
CA ASN A 520 -4.52 5.05 -4.42
C ASN A 520 -3.11 5.30 -3.84
N THR A 521 -2.57 6.52 -3.94
CA THR A 521 -1.31 6.87 -3.26
C THR A 521 -1.43 6.84 -1.72
N ASP A 522 -2.66 6.96 -1.18
CA ASP A 522 -2.92 6.72 0.25
C ASP A 522 -2.91 5.25 0.65
N ASN A 523 -2.76 4.30 -0.29
CA ASN A 523 -2.58 2.87 -0.03
C ASN A 523 -1.22 2.33 -0.49
N MET A 524 -0.24 3.19 -0.79
CA MET A 524 1.13 2.78 -1.10
C MET A 524 2.03 2.95 0.12
N SER A 525 2.56 1.85 0.67
CA SER A 525 3.45 1.87 1.84
C SER A 525 4.83 2.43 1.50
N ILE A 526 5.36 3.34 2.33
CA ILE A 526 6.68 3.96 2.12
C ILE A 526 7.86 2.97 2.26
N VAL A 527 7.60 1.77 2.77
CA VAL A 527 8.59 0.69 2.98
C VAL A 527 8.36 -0.53 2.07
N GLY A 528 7.39 -0.48 1.16
CA GLY A 528 7.11 -1.55 0.20
C GLY A 528 6.32 -2.73 0.76
N LEU A 529 5.33 -2.47 1.62
CA LEU A 529 4.38 -3.47 2.15
C LEU A 529 3.01 -3.39 1.45
N THR A 530 2.39 -4.54 1.20
CA THR A 530 0.94 -4.65 0.93
C THR A 530 0.16 -4.13 2.15
N ILE A 531 -0.80 -3.20 1.95
CA ILE A 531 -1.45 -2.43 3.01
C ILE A 531 -2.92 -2.12 2.67
N ASP A 532 -3.77 -2.00 3.69
CA ASP A 532 -5.19 -1.61 3.56
C ASP A 532 -6.05 -2.49 2.62
N TYR A 533 -6.01 -3.80 2.89
CA TYR A 533 -6.93 -4.81 2.35
C TYR A 533 -8.41 -4.38 2.45
N GLY A 534 -9.00 -4.08 1.29
CA GLY A 534 -10.42 -3.74 1.13
C GLY A 534 -11.11 -4.69 0.14
N PRO A 535 -11.60 -4.19 -1.00
CA PRO A 535 -12.20 -5.00 -2.07
C PRO A 535 -11.13 -5.67 -2.95
N PHE A 536 -10.13 -6.32 -2.33
CA PHE A 536 -9.15 -7.13 -3.04
C PHE A 536 -9.76 -8.46 -3.53
N GLY A 537 -9.06 -9.15 -4.42
CA GLY A 537 -9.30 -10.55 -4.78
C GLY A 537 -8.00 -11.27 -5.10
N PHE A 538 -7.98 -12.59 -4.93
CA PHE A 538 -7.09 -13.45 -5.72
C PHE A 538 -7.93 -13.97 -6.90
N MET A 539 -7.32 -14.12 -8.08
CA MET A 539 -8.00 -14.66 -9.24
C MET A 539 -8.22 -16.18 -9.11
N ASP A 540 -9.48 -16.62 -9.15
CA ASP A 540 -9.82 -18.04 -9.30
C ASP A 540 -9.49 -18.48 -10.73
N ARG A 541 -10.19 -17.94 -11.74
CA ARG A 541 -9.85 -18.10 -13.17
C ARG A 541 -8.97 -16.95 -13.65
N TYR A 542 -8.03 -17.21 -14.56
CA TYR A 542 -7.15 -16.17 -15.10
C TYR A 542 -7.90 -15.24 -16.08
N ASP A 543 -8.03 -13.98 -15.66
CA ASP A 543 -8.55 -12.89 -16.47
C ASP A 543 -7.58 -11.69 -16.34
N PRO A 544 -6.85 -11.31 -17.40
CA PRO A 544 -5.92 -10.19 -17.34
C PRO A 544 -6.62 -8.86 -17.02
N GLU A 545 -7.90 -8.72 -17.33
CA GLU A 545 -8.66 -7.49 -17.12
C GLU A 545 -9.45 -7.50 -15.79
N HIS A 546 -9.20 -8.49 -14.91
CA HIS A 546 -9.98 -8.73 -13.70
C HIS A 546 -10.08 -7.51 -12.76
N ILE A 547 -11.31 -7.03 -12.54
CA ILE A 547 -11.66 -5.96 -11.60
C ILE A 547 -12.26 -6.58 -10.33
N CYS A 548 -11.48 -6.68 -9.26
CA CYS A 548 -11.96 -7.18 -7.96
C CYS A 548 -12.82 -6.16 -7.18
N ASN A 549 -12.78 -4.88 -7.56
CA ASN A 549 -13.47 -3.79 -6.88
C ASN A 549 -14.73 -3.35 -7.63
N GLY A 550 -15.91 -3.71 -7.11
CA GLY A 550 -17.22 -3.31 -7.67
C GLY A 550 -17.57 -1.81 -7.60
N SER A 551 -16.63 -0.93 -7.24
CA SER A 551 -16.72 0.52 -7.43
C SER A 551 -15.75 1.08 -8.48
N ASP A 552 -14.86 0.26 -9.04
CA ASP A 552 -13.92 0.62 -10.09
C ASP A 552 -14.52 0.43 -11.49
N ASN A 553 -15.55 1.22 -11.79
CA ASN A 553 -16.32 1.13 -13.04
C ASN A 553 -15.50 1.45 -14.32
N THR A 554 -14.24 1.84 -14.18
CA THR A 554 -13.32 2.14 -15.29
C THR A 554 -12.14 1.16 -15.38
N GLY A 555 -12.05 0.17 -14.47
CA GLY A 555 -10.94 -0.78 -14.43
C GLY A 555 -9.57 -0.13 -14.18
N ARG A 556 -9.52 1.02 -13.49
CA ARG A 556 -8.26 1.71 -13.19
C ARG A 556 -7.31 0.82 -12.40
N TYR A 557 -7.85 -0.01 -11.53
CA TYR A 557 -7.15 -0.94 -10.65
C TYR A 557 -7.42 -2.40 -11.03
N ALA A 558 -7.75 -2.66 -12.30
CA ALA A 558 -7.77 -4.01 -12.88
C ALA A 558 -6.40 -4.68 -12.79
N TYR A 559 -6.39 -6.01 -12.80
CA TYR A 559 -5.19 -6.82 -12.56
C TYR A 559 -4.01 -6.46 -13.50
N ASN A 560 -4.24 -6.30 -14.82
CA ASN A 560 -3.18 -5.89 -15.76
C ASN A 560 -2.70 -4.43 -15.59
N LYS A 561 -3.42 -3.57 -14.86
CA LYS A 561 -3.05 -2.15 -14.65
C LYS A 561 -2.19 -1.93 -13.41
N GLN A 562 -2.11 -2.90 -12.50
CA GLN A 562 -1.39 -2.73 -11.22
C GLN A 562 0.07 -2.24 -11.38
N PRO A 563 0.89 -2.75 -12.33
CA PRO A 563 2.28 -2.29 -12.50
C PRO A 563 2.36 -0.81 -12.88
N GLU A 564 1.60 -0.36 -13.89
CA GLU A 564 1.59 1.03 -14.34
C GLU A 564 1.00 1.99 -13.30
N ILE A 565 -0.01 1.54 -12.55
CA ILE A 565 -0.55 2.33 -11.44
C ILE A 565 0.46 2.48 -10.31
N CYS A 566 1.24 1.45 -10.00
CA CYS A 566 2.29 1.54 -8.98
C CYS A 566 3.44 2.48 -9.44
N LYS A 567 3.79 2.47 -10.73
CA LYS A 567 4.71 3.43 -11.37
C LYS A 567 4.18 4.86 -11.30
N TRP A 568 2.91 5.09 -11.65
CA TRP A 568 2.24 6.39 -11.54
C TRP A 568 2.18 6.90 -10.09
N ASN A 569 1.93 6.01 -9.12
CA ASN A 569 1.95 6.35 -7.70
C ASN A 569 3.36 6.75 -7.21
N LEU A 570 4.44 6.14 -7.73
CA LEU A 570 5.82 6.59 -7.47
C LEU A 570 6.09 7.98 -8.05
N GLY A 571 5.56 8.30 -9.23
CA GLY A 571 5.58 9.67 -9.78
C GLY A 571 4.89 10.68 -8.85
N LYS A 572 3.77 10.29 -8.21
CA LYS A 572 3.11 11.12 -7.19
C LYS A 572 3.90 11.22 -5.87
N LEU A 573 4.69 10.21 -5.51
CA LEU A 573 5.68 10.37 -4.44
C LEU A 573 6.77 11.37 -4.83
N ALA A 574 7.33 11.29 -6.04
CA ALA A 574 8.33 12.22 -6.54
C ALA A 574 7.85 13.68 -6.47
N GLU A 575 6.67 13.99 -7.02
CA GLU A 575 6.00 15.29 -6.89
C GLU A 575 5.87 15.77 -5.43
N ALA A 576 5.57 14.84 -4.51
CA ALA A 576 5.39 15.15 -3.09
C ALA A 576 6.72 15.41 -2.34
N LEU A 577 7.87 14.94 -2.85
CA LEU A 577 9.19 15.15 -2.24
C LEU A 577 9.86 16.48 -2.63
N VAL A 578 9.49 17.11 -3.76
CA VAL A 578 10.03 18.41 -4.21
C VAL A 578 9.86 19.49 -3.13
N PRO A 579 10.91 20.20 -2.69
CA PRO A 579 12.23 20.35 -3.30
C PRO A 579 13.35 19.44 -2.72
N GLU A 580 13.05 18.59 -1.75
CA GLU A 580 14.04 17.75 -1.05
C GLU A 580 14.64 16.66 -1.96
N LEU A 581 13.92 16.31 -3.02
CA LEU A 581 14.43 15.62 -4.18
C LEU A 581 13.98 16.41 -5.42
N PRO A 582 14.90 16.97 -6.23
CA PRO A 582 14.55 17.57 -7.52
C PRO A 582 13.85 16.58 -8.43
N LEU A 583 12.79 17.02 -9.11
CA LEU A 583 11.88 16.14 -9.85
C LEU A 583 12.62 15.37 -10.95
N GLU A 584 13.54 16.05 -11.63
CA GLU A 584 14.37 15.54 -12.74
C GLU A 584 15.25 14.37 -12.31
N ILE A 585 15.65 14.30 -11.03
CA ILE A 585 16.44 13.20 -10.48
C ILE A 585 15.54 11.99 -10.19
N SER A 586 14.35 12.23 -9.62
CA SER A 586 13.37 11.17 -9.36
C SER A 586 12.74 10.59 -10.64
N GLU A 587 12.49 11.41 -11.66
CA GLU A 587 11.95 10.96 -12.95
C GLU A 587 12.95 10.05 -13.67
N LEU A 588 14.22 10.44 -13.73
CA LEU A 588 15.30 9.61 -14.28
C LEU A 588 15.42 8.27 -13.52
N ILE A 589 15.36 8.28 -12.19
CA ILE A 589 15.39 7.05 -11.39
C ILE A 589 14.17 6.16 -11.65
N LEU A 590 12.99 6.75 -11.89
CA LEU A 590 11.77 5.99 -12.21
C LEU A 590 11.83 5.36 -13.60
N GLU A 591 12.45 6.05 -14.57
CA GLU A 591 12.71 5.56 -15.93
C GLU A 591 13.80 4.46 -15.94
N GLU A 592 14.93 4.67 -15.27
CA GLU A 592 16.06 3.73 -15.26
C GLU A 592 15.79 2.43 -14.47
N GLU A 593 15.01 2.48 -13.38
CA GLU A 593 15.01 1.42 -12.36
C GLU A 593 13.70 0.64 -12.22
N TYR A 594 12.55 1.18 -12.62
CA TYR A 594 11.25 0.55 -12.30
C TYR A 594 10.95 -0.65 -13.19
N ASP A 595 10.90 -0.45 -14.52
CA ASP A 595 10.51 -1.50 -15.47
C ASP A 595 11.51 -2.66 -15.44
N ALA A 596 12.80 -2.33 -15.47
CA ALA A 596 13.89 -3.30 -15.42
C ALA A 596 13.92 -4.13 -14.12
N GLU A 597 13.49 -3.59 -12.98
CA GLU A 597 13.37 -4.37 -11.74
C GLU A 597 12.06 -5.18 -11.69
N PHE A 598 10.95 -4.63 -12.22
CA PHE A 598 9.67 -5.33 -12.33
C PHE A 598 9.77 -6.57 -13.23
N GLU A 599 10.21 -6.39 -14.49
CA GLU A 599 10.31 -7.46 -15.49
C GLU A 599 11.23 -8.58 -15.01
N LYS A 600 12.40 -8.21 -14.47
CA LYS A 600 13.38 -9.15 -13.90
C LYS A 600 12.79 -9.95 -12.73
N HIS A 601 12.16 -9.29 -11.76
CA HIS A 601 11.61 -9.98 -10.58
C HIS A 601 10.41 -10.87 -10.96
N TYR A 602 9.55 -10.38 -11.86
CA TYR A 602 8.42 -11.12 -12.42
C TYR A 602 8.88 -12.37 -13.16
N LEU A 603 9.81 -12.24 -14.13
CA LEU A 603 10.32 -13.37 -14.91
C LEU A 603 11.02 -14.40 -14.02
N GLN A 604 11.84 -13.96 -13.05
CA GLN A 604 12.48 -14.85 -12.08
C GLN A 604 11.49 -15.61 -11.19
N LYS A 605 10.32 -15.02 -10.89
CA LYS A 605 9.25 -15.67 -10.12
C LYS A 605 8.39 -16.61 -10.98
N MET A 606 8.05 -16.21 -12.20
CA MET A 606 7.31 -17.07 -13.14
C MET A 606 8.14 -18.29 -13.58
N ARG A 607 9.43 -18.12 -13.85
CA ARG A 607 10.37 -19.24 -14.11
C ARG A 607 10.41 -20.23 -12.94
N LYS A 608 10.44 -19.75 -11.69
CA LYS A 608 10.34 -20.62 -10.49
C LYS A 608 9.00 -21.35 -10.39
N LYS A 609 7.87 -20.71 -10.74
CA LYS A 609 6.55 -21.37 -10.84
C LYS A 609 6.47 -22.43 -11.95
N LEU A 610 7.36 -22.35 -12.95
CA LEU A 610 7.49 -23.33 -14.04
C LEU A 610 8.63 -24.36 -13.83
N GLY A 611 9.34 -24.33 -12.69
CA GLY A 611 10.48 -25.21 -12.43
C GLY A 611 11.76 -24.87 -13.22
N LEU A 612 11.79 -23.76 -13.96
CA LEU A 612 12.90 -23.31 -14.82
C LEU A 612 14.03 -22.68 -13.99
N ILE A 613 14.73 -23.50 -13.21
CA ILE A 613 15.70 -23.06 -12.18
C ILE A 613 17.18 -23.18 -12.57
N GLN A 614 17.51 -23.80 -13.71
CA GLN A 614 18.90 -24.11 -14.09
C GLN A 614 19.55 -23.03 -14.97
N LEU A 615 18.90 -22.68 -16.07
CA LEU A 615 19.39 -21.73 -17.07
C LEU A 615 18.27 -20.71 -17.36
N GLU A 616 18.66 -19.50 -17.74
CA GLU A 616 17.76 -18.42 -18.17
C GLU A 616 17.85 -18.29 -19.69
N LEU A 617 16.71 -18.42 -20.36
CA LEU A 617 16.59 -18.40 -21.82
C LEU A 617 15.71 -17.23 -22.26
N GLU A 618 15.99 -16.65 -23.43
CA GLU A 618 15.18 -15.55 -23.97
C GLU A 618 13.74 -16.00 -24.24
N GLU A 619 13.55 -17.29 -24.55
CA GLU A 619 12.26 -17.94 -24.75
C GLU A 619 11.45 -18.12 -23.45
N ASP A 620 12.03 -18.02 -22.25
CA ASP A 620 11.32 -18.22 -20.97
C ASP A 620 10.15 -17.22 -20.82
N SER A 621 10.37 -15.96 -21.23
CA SER A 621 9.35 -14.90 -21.21
C SER A 621 8.21 -15.18 -22.20
N LYS A 622 8.54 -15.77 -23.36
CA LYS A 622 7.55 -16.20 -24.36
C LYS A 622 6.71 -17.36 -23.83
N LEU A 623 7.34 -18.38 -23.23
CA LEU A 623 6.64 -19.53 -22.65
C LEU A 623 5.67 -19.11 -21.52
N VAL A 624 6.07 -18.18 -20.66
CA VAL A 624 5.19 -17.57 -19.64
C VAL A 624 3.99 -16.88 -20.29
N SER A 625 4.22 -16.14 -21.38
CA SER A 625 3.17 -15.41 -22.10
C SER A 625 2.19 -16.37 -22.80
N GLU A 626 2.68 -17.38 -23.51
CA GLU A 626 1.86 -18.38 -24.22
C GLU A 626 1.04 -19.25 -23.24
N LEU A 627 1.56 -19.55 -22.05
CA LEU A 627 0.79 -20.21 -20.98
C LEU A 627 -0.35 -19.31 -20.48
N LEU A 628 -0.08 -18.04 -20.18
CA LEU A 628 -1.11 -17.11 -19.68
C LEU A 628 -2.18 -16.81 -20.74
N GLU A 629 -1.81 -16.68 -22.01
CA GLU A 629 -2.76 -16.59 -23.12
C GLU A 629 -3.63 -17.86 -23.20
N THR A 630 -3.04 -19.05 -23.10
CA THR A 630 -3.77 -20.32 -23.08
C THR A 630 -4.73 -20.40 -21.89
N MET A 631 -4.32 -19.96 -20.70
CA MET A 631 -5.18 -19.90 -19.51
C MET A 631 -6.35 -18.92 -19.71
N HIS A 632 -6.12 -17.76 -20.33
CA HIS A 632 -7.19 -16.80 -20.61
C HIS A 632 -8.21 -17.35 -21.62
N LEU A 633 -7.73 -17.92 -22.73
CA LEU A 633 -8.57 -18.50 -23.79
C LEU A 633 -9.40 -19.72 -23.33
N THR A 634 -8.98 -20.41 -22.25
CA THR A 634 -9.63 -21.62 -21.73
C THR A 634 -10.37 -21.41 -20.41
N GLY A 635 -10.30 -20.20 -19.81
CA GLY A 635 -10.81 -19.97 -18.45
C GLY A 635 -10.09 -20.81 -17.39
N GLY A 636 -8.78 -21.00 -17.57
CA GLY A 636 -7.91 -21.77 -16.68
C GLY A 636 -7.85 -21.20 -15.27
N ASP A 637 -7.91 -22.07 -14.27
CA ASP A 637 -7.69 -21.71 -12.86
C ASP A 637 -6.25 -21.24 -12.64
N PHE A 638 -6.09 -20.03 -12.09
CA PHE A 638 -4.77 -19.41 -11.95
C PHE A 638 -3.87 -20.14 -10.95
N THR A 639 -4.43 -20.69 -9.87
CA THR A 639 -3.64 -21.34 -8.82
C THR A 639 -3.41 -22.81 -9.15
N ASN A 640 -4.47 -23.52 -9.52
CA ASN A 640 -4.46 -24.96 -9.69
C ASN A 640 -3.67 -25.41 -10.94
N ILE A 641 -3.57 -24.59 -11.99
CA ILE A 641 -2.71 -24.91 -13.15
C ILE A 641 -1.22 -24.91 -12.77
N PHE A 642 -0.73 -23.88 -12.05
CA PHE A 642 0.66 -23.90 -11.56
C PHE A 642 0.90 -24.98 -10.50
N TYR A 643 -0.08 -25.27 -9.65
CA TYR A 643 0.00 -26.38 -8.68
C TYR A 643 0.12 -27.74 -9.40
N LEU A 644 -0.71 -28.02 -10.40
CA LEU A 644 -0.63 -29.27 -11.17
C LEU A 644 0.69 -29.35 -11.96
N LEU A 645 1.17 -28.26 -12.57
CA LEU A 645 2.47 -28.23 -13.24
C LEU A 645 3.64 -28.64 -12.32
N SER A 646 3.56 -28.35 -11.01
CA SER A 646 4.59 -28.80 -10.04
C SER A 646 4.65 -30.31 -9.83
N SER A 647 3.63 -31.06 -10.30
CA SER A 647 3.58 -32.54 -10.26
C SER A 647 3.96 -33.22 -11.58
N PHE A 648 4.26 -32.45 -12.63
CA PHE A 648 4.64 -33.01 -13.93
C PHE A 648 6.11 -33.43 -13.95
N SER A 649 6.39 -34.68 -14.34
CA SER A 649 7.75 -35.15 -14.64
C SER A 649 8.05 -35.01 -16.13
N VAL A 650 9.22 -34.48 -16.47
CA VAL A 650 9.66 -34.34 -17.87
C VAL A 650 9.98 -35.70 -18.50
N ASP A 651 10.37 -36.69 -17.68
CA ASP A 651 10.72 -38.05 -18.12
C ASP A 651 9.50 -38.99 -18.28
N THR A 652 8.28 -38.43 -18.40
CA THR A 652 7.03 -39.22 -18.43
C THR A 652 6.78 -39.82 -19.83
N ASP A 653 6.44 -41.11 -19.86
CA ASP A 653 5.92 -41.78 -21.08
C ASP A 653 4.67 -41.07 -21.64
N PRO A 654 4.45 -41.00 -22.97
CA PRO A 654 3.28 -40.37 -23.58
C PRO A 654 1.91 -40.75 -22.99
N SER A 655 1.72 -41.94 -22.40
CA SER A 655 0.49 -42.29 -21.69
C SER A 655 0.23 -41.39 -20.47
N GLY A 656 1.26 -41.12 -19.66
CA GLY A 656 1.16 -40.23 -18.49
C GLY A 656 1.02 -38.75 -18.87
N LEU A 657 1.44 -38.36 -20.07
CA LEU A 657 1.20 -37.01 -20.60
C LEU A 657 -0.29 -36.79 -20.92
N GLU A 658 -0.98 -37.75 -21.53
CA GLU A 658 -2.43 -37.63 -21.80
C GLU A 658 -3.24 -37.56 -20.50
N ASP A 659 -2.89 -38.41 -19.53
CA ASP A 659 -3.44 -38.41 -18.17
C ASP A 659 -3.21 -37.08 -17.41
N PHE A 660 -2.05 -36.46 -17.63
CA PHE A 660 -1.71 -35.14 -17.06
C PHE A 660 -2.45 -34.00 -17.75
N LEU A 661 -2.56 -34.02 -19.08
CA LEU A 661 -3.34 -33.05 -19.85
C LEU A 661 -4.82 -33.12 -19.48
N GLY A 662 -5.38 -34.32 -19.24
CA GLY A 662 -6.74 -34.47 -18.71
C GLY A 662 -6.94 -33.79 -17.35
N LYS A 663 -5.94 -33.90 -16.45
CA LYS A 663 -5.94 -33.21 -15.15
C LYS A 663 -5.85 -31.68 -15.32
N LEU A 664 -4.98 -31.17 -16.19
CA LEU A 664 -4.93 -29.73 -16.50
C LEU A 664 -6.23 -29.22 -17.13
N MET A 665 -6.81 -29.95 -18.08
CA MET A 665 -8.09 -29.58 -18.72
C MET A 665 -9.27 -29.57 -17.74
N SER A 666 -9.22 -30.37 -16.66
CA SER A 666 -10.21 -30.27 -15.57
C SER A 666 -10.15 -28.93 -14.81
N GLN A 667 -9.03 -28.20 -14.92
CA GLN A 667 -8.84 -26.87 -14.34
C GLN A 667 -9.13 -25.73 -15.34
N CYS A 668 -9.61 -26.05 -16.54
CA CYS A 668 -10.19 -25.05 -17.46
C CYS A 668 -11.66 -24.76 -17.10
N ALA A 669 -12.27 -23.82 -17.82
CA ALA A 669 -13.71 -23.61 -17.78
C ALA A 669 -14.42 -24.56 -18.77
N SER A 670 -15.62 -25.02 -18.41
CA SER A 670 -16.50 -25.77 -19.29
C SER A 670 -16.96 -24.93 -20.49
N VAL A 671 -17.39 -25.59 -21.56
CA VAL A 671 -17.94 -24.92 -22.75
C VAL A 671 -19.18 -24.09 -22.38
N GLU A 672 -19.96 -24.53 -21.40
CA GLU A 672 -21.13 -23.85 -20.85
C GLU A 672 -20.75 -22.60 -20.05
N GLU A 673 -19.73 -22.64 -19.19
CA GLU A 673 -19.18 -21.46 -18.50
C GLU A 673 -18.61 -20.45 -19.50
N LEU A 674 -17.81 -20.90 -20.47
CA LEU A 674 -17.25 -20.06 -21.53
C LEU A 674 -18.36 -19.41 -22.38
N ARG A 675 -19.44 -20.14 -22.71
CA ARG A 675 -20.64 -19.57 -23.38
C ARG A 675 -21.39 -18.55 -22.53
N VAL A 676 -21.25 -18.55 -21.20
CA VAL A 676 -21.84 -17.53 -20.32
C VAL A 676 -20.91 -16.31 -20.23
N ALA A 677 -19.61 -16.51 -20.09
CA ALA A 677 -18.61 -15.44 -20.04
C ALA A 677 -18.50 -14.67 -21.37
N PHE A 678 -18.38 -15.39 -22.49
CA PHE A 678 -18.27 -14.82 -23.84
C PHE A 678 -19.64 -14.55 -24.50
N LYS A 679 -20.74 -14.40 -23.73
CA LYS A 679 -21.98 -13.83 -24.27
C LYS A 679 -21.72 -12.39 -24.70
N PRO A 680 -21.94 -12.02 -25.98
CA PRO A 680 -21.77 -10.64 -26.40
C PRO A 680 -22.73 -9.73 -25.63
N GLN A 681 -22.19 -8.93 -24.70
CA GLN A 681 -22.96 -7.88 -24.07
C GLN A 681 -23.12 -6.77 -25.11
N MET A 682 -24.36 -6.57 -25.57
CA MET A 682 -24.72 -5.36 -26.29
C MET A 682 -24.43 -4.17 -25.38
N ASP A 683 -23.60 -3.26 -25.86
CA ASP A 683 -23.38 -1.96 -25.23
C ASP A 683 -24.75 -1.27 -25.05
N PRO A 684 -25.15 -0.83 -23.84
CA PRO A 684 -26.47 -0.25 -23.58
C PRO A 684 -26.61 1.21 -24.06
N ARG A 685 -25.84 1.61 -25.08
CA ARG A 685 -25.73 2.97 -25.63
C ARG A 685 -26.35 3.09 -27.02
#